data_AF-A0AAX4HX18-F1
#
_entry.id   AF-A0AAX4HX18-F1
#
_cell.length_a   1.000
_cell.length_b   1.000
_cell.length_c   1.000
_cell.angle_alpha   90.00
_cell.angle_beta   90.00
_cell.angle_gamma   90.00
#
_symmetry.space_group_name_H-M   'P 1'
#
loop_
_entity.id
_entity.type
_entity.pdbx_description
1 polymer ?
#
loop_
_entity_poly.entity_id
_entity_poly.type
_entity_poly.pdbx_seq_one_letter_code
_entity_poly.pdbx_strand_id
1 'polypeptide(L)'
;MDSAQSSSSMSLVVHEKLELAKHDEDATRLRDTNTKATQLLGDIQTALAGITGLKRAQNWSKSIEKLRAEYKMPRFVIGVLGDTGSGKSSLINAVLDEERVVPTNCMRACTAVITEISWNTNEDPAKRYRAEIEFITQAEWTTEVIALHRDILDLNGNLSPDIRNIDSDAGIAYAVLRAVYPKHTDQQFRETDPFVLANFVKVREVIGKTQVVEEAECGSFYSKIQSFVDSEEKHSKNAAESANKAPHEQTMAFWPLIKVVRVFLKSEVLSSGVVLVDLVRCLRRLFFRVQLLTSAKPGGRDSNATRAAVAAKYVKECSRLWVVAPITRAVDDKTAKTLLGDHFKQQLKYDGAYNNITFICTKADDISLDEAAPSLGIEILIAKEQERKTQTEKEIGGKKEAVTALEPQISSLQETLNNISRDNKEWQGLRKLVSQGLRVVAPTTSPQKRKHSQPRTAEESVSAKKVKKEFESSDADDTSDESDLDDNDDADDDQPVPLTLEVTREKLDELKATKKAVKEEKKIMVGRMSQLKEEIKNLRKQRSDIKTNMHRECIQGRNMYSREAIKQDFAFGLKEFDEELLAEQQQDGPQQAQGETDYEQIGNNLPVFCISSRGYQQLRDRMKKDQKVVGFTSLEDTEIPGLRHHTLELAAAIQASHFRHHLSEICRLLSALDLFVAGGAANLKLSDKEKKQETENLEKSLAKLGAALVEVITRCMTECNVIVKKRILKKTGTGASNASEKATSTAEGWGAKHDAGGLRYMTYKATCRRLGVFKGAAGPQLLKPLKHHTAHAWDSAFRLQLPEKLKTLATSMKHLIDAFHEQMKDRRFLVQNNDIVKDIIVKLLAAQKENLVHIGNEQQRMLQESGKHANRLFGPAIQTSMLPALSRRSRMIPIT
;
A
#
# COMPACT_ATOMS: atom_id res chain seq x y z
N MET A 1 -22.66 15.52 -57.91
CA MET A 1 -23.41 15.40 -56.63
C MET A 1 -22.63 14.50 -55.67
N ASP A 2 -22.19 13.36 -56.16
CA ASP A 2 -21.04 12.50 -55.82
C ASP A 2 -20.13 12.94 -54.66
N SER A 3 -19.54 14.14 -54.68
CA SER A 3 -18.66 14.62 -53.59
C SER A 3 -19.37 14.70 -52.22
N ALA A 4 -20.63 15.11 -52.18
CA ALA A 4 -21.41 15.14 -50.94
C ALA A 4 -21.85 13.75 -50.48
N GLN A 5 -22.00 12.80 -51.41
CA GLN A 5 -22.28 11.40 -51.08
C GLN A 5 -21.04 10.70 -50.52
N SER A 6 -19.85 10.96 -51.07
CA SER A 6 -18.59 10.37 -50.55
C SER A 6 -18.25 10.89 -49.14
N SER A 7 -18.45 12.18 -48.86
CA SER A 7 -18.26 12.73 -47.50
C SER A 7 -19.28 12.17 -46.50
N SER A 8 -20.54 11.99 -46.91
CA SER A 8 -21.57 11.38 -46.06
C SER A 8 -21.26 9.92 -45.70
N SER A 9 -20.65 9.16 -46.62
CA SER A 9 -20.23 7.78 -46.37
C SER A 9 -19.11 7.70 -45.31
N MET A 10 -18.11 8.58 -45.39
CA MET A 10 -17.02 8.59 -44.41
C MET A 10 -17.48 8.97 -43.00
N SER A 11 -18.39 9.95 -42.85
CA SER A 11 -18.88 10.32 -41.51
C SER A 11 -19.70 9.19 -40.87
N LEU A 12 -20.51 8.47 -41.65
CA LEU A 12 -21.23 7.28 -41.17
C LEU A 12 -20.28 6.19 -40.66
N VAL A 13 -19.17 5.92 -41.37
CA VAL A 13 -18.15 4.95 -40.96
C VAL A 13 -17.36 5.42 -39.73
N VAL A 14 -17.11 6.73 -39.57
CA VAL A 14 -16.50 7.29 -38.35
C VAL A 14 -17.45 7.13 -37.16
N HIS A 15 -18.73 7.46 -37.33
CA HIS A 15 -19.75 7.26 -36.30
C HIS A 15 -19.88 5.79 -35.90
N GLU A 16 -19.99 4.87 -36.86
CA GLU A 16 -20.07 3.42 -36.61
C GLU A 16 -18.86 2.90 -35.82
N LYS A 17 -17.65 3.34 -36.17
CA LYS A 17 -16.43 2.98 -35.43
C LYS A 17 -16.37 3.56 -34.02
N LEU A 18 -16.89 4.77 -33.79
CA LEU A 18 -16.98 5.37 -32.45
C LEU A 18 -18.03 4.67 -31.59
N GLU A 19 -19.20 4.32 -32.15
CA GLU A 19 -20.24 3.55 -31.46
C GLU A 19 -19.76 2.13 -31.11
N LEU A 20 -19.06 1.45 -32.03
CA LEU A 20 -18.37 0.18 -31.72
C LEU A 20 -17.36 0.35 -30.58
N ALA A 21 -16.54 1.41 -30.61
CA ALA A 21 -15.54 1.65 -29.58
C ALA A 21 -16.13 1.95 -28.19
N LYS A 22 -17.33 2.56 -28.08
CA LYS A 22 -18.02 2.69 -26.78
C LYS A 22 -18.27 1.35 -26.10
N HIS A 23 -18.54 0.31 -26.88
CA HIS A 23 -18.89 -1.03 -26.41
C HIS A 23 -17.66 -1.90 -26.10
N ASP A 24 -16.44 -1.43 -26.39
CA ASP A 24 -15.22 -2.14 -25.97
C ASP A 24 -15.11 -2.13 -24.43
N GLU A 25 -14.69 -3.26 -23.86
CA GLU A 25 -14.48 -3.43 -22.42
C GLU A 25 -13.10 -2.95 -21.97
N ASP A 26 -12.14 -2.88 -22.89
CA ASP A 26 -10.75 -2.52 -22.64
C ASP A 26 -10.57 -0.99 -22.46
N ALA A 27 -10.27 -0.60 -21.22
CA ALA A 27 -9.98 0.79 -20.85
C ALA A 27 -8.81 1.40 -21.63
N THR A 28 -7.84 0.60 -22.11
CA THR A 28 -6.70 1.08 -22.89
C THR A 28 -7.11 1.47 -24.30
N ARG A 29 -7.94 0.66 -24.97
CA ARG A 29 -8.49 0.97 -26.30
C ARG A 29 -9.47 2.13 -26.26
N LEU A 30 -10.28 2.22 -25.20
CA LEU A 30 -11.12 3.39 -24.92
C LEU A 30 -10.28 4.66 -24.77
N ARG A 31 -9.15 4.60 -24.04
CA ARG A 31 -8.20 5.72 -23.90
C ARG A 31 -7.58 6.12 -25.24
N ASP A 32 -7.08 5.17 -26.02
CA ASP A 32 -6.46 5.43 -27.33
C ASP A 32 -7.45 6.00 -28.35
N THR A 33 -8.68 5.49 -28.35
CA THR A 33 -9.75 6.00 -29.22
C THR A 33 -10.16 7.41 -28.83
N ASN A 34 -10.31 7.70 -27.53
CA ASN A 34 -10.52 9.07 -27.07
C ASN A 34 -9.36 9.99 -27.47
N THR A 35 -8.10 9.55 -27.33
CA THR A 35 -6.92 10.35 -27.71
C THR A 35 -7.00 10.81 -29.17
N LYS A 36 -7.38 9.90 -30.09
CA LYS A 36 -7.60 10.19 -31.52
C LYS A 36 -8.82 11.08 -31.75
N ALA A 37 -9.90 10.87 -31.00
CA ALA A 37 -11.10 11.70 -31.08
C ALA A 37 -10.85 13.15 -30.59
N THR A 38 -10.09 13.35 -29.52
CA THR A 38 -9.72 14.67 -28.97
C THR A 38 -8.70 15.40 -29.87
N GLN A 39 -7.91 14.68 -30.66
CA GLN A 39 -7.13 15.23 -31.78
C GLN A 39 -8.05 15.75 -32.89
N LEU A 40 -8.95 14.89 -33.41
CA LEU A 40 -9.94 15.23 -34.44
C LEU A 40 -10.86 16.40 -34.07
N LEU A 41 -11.24 16.54 -32.78
CA LEU A 41 -11.93 17.72 -32.28
C LEU A 41 -11.16 19.03 -32.53
N GLY A 42 -9.82 18.99 -32.58
CA GLY A 42 -8.97 20.15 -32.86
C GLY A 42 -8.93 20.54 -34.32
N ASP A 43 -8.95 19.56 -35.22
CA ASP A 43 -9.05 19.81 -36.65
C ASP A 43 -10.41 20.46 -36.96
N ILE A 44 -11.48 19.95 -36.31
CA ILE A 44 -12.82 20.57 -36.33
C ILE A 44 -12.82 21.97 -35.70
N GLN A 45 -12.16 22.18 -34.55
CA GLN A 45 -12.05 23.50 -33.91
C GLN A 45 -11.36 24.52 -34.85
N THR A 46 -10.32 24.08 -35.55
CA THR A 46 -9.57 24.90 -36.51
C THR A 46 -10.41 25.22 -37.75
N ALA A 47 -11.15 24.25 -38.27
CA ALA A 47 -12.09 24.47 -39.38
C ALA A 47 -13.25 25.41 -38.98
N LEU A 48 -13.82 25.25 -37.78
CA LEU A 48 -14.87 26.13 -37.25
C LEU A 48 -14.39 27.57 -37.03
N ALA A 49 -13.13 27.77 -36.65
CA ALA A 49 -12.54 29.11 -36.50
C ALA A 49 -12.49 29.90 -37.82
N GLY A 50 -12.42 29.21 -38.97
CA GLY A 50 -12.53 29.84 -40.29
C GLY A 50 -13.95 30.33 -40.66
N ILE A 51 -14.99 29.91 -39.92
CA ILE A 51 -16.39 30.22 -40.24
C ILE A 51 -16.87 31.46 -39.47
N THR A 52 -16.41 32.64 -39.91
CA THR A 52 -16.80 33.93 -39.32
C THR A 52 -18.28 34.25 -39.55
N GLY A 53 -19.00 34.60 -38.48
CA GLY A 53 -20.37 35.15 -38.53
C GLY A 53 -21.45 34.30 -37.83
N LEU A 54 -21.24 33.00 -37.64
CA LEU A 54 -22.23 32.11 -37.02
C LEU A 54 -22.05 32.02 -35.49
N LYS A 55 -22.99 32.61 -34.72
CA LYS A 55 -23.09 32.44 -33.25
C LYS A 55 -23.07 30.96 -32.82
N ARG A 56 -23.60 30.06 -33.65
CA ARG A 56 -23.61 28.61 -33.41
C ARG A 56 -22.21 27.98 -33.48
N ALA A 57 -21.33 28.45 -34.38
CA ALA A 57 -19.94 28.00 -34.47
C ALA A 57 -19.12 28.41 -33.23
N GLN A 58 -19.37 29.59 -32.67
CA GLN A 58 -18.77 30.02 -31.39
C GLN A 58 -19.20 29.12 -30.22
N ASN A 59 -20.48 28.71 -30.15
CA ASN A 59 -20.99 27.80 -29.12
C ASN A 59 -20.43 26.37 -29.26
N TRP A 60 -20.27 25.87 -30.49
CA TRP A 60 -19.56 24.61 -30.74
C TRP A 60 -18.08 24.70 -30.39
N SER A 61 -17.39 25.78 -30.73
CA SER A 61 -15.98 25.98 -30.36
C SER A 61 -15.78 25.93 -28.83
N LYS A 62 -16.63 26.63 -28.07
CA LYS A 62 -16.63 26.59 -26.59
C LYS A 62 -16.96 25.20 -26.02
N SER A 63 -17.81 24.44 -26.71
CA SER A 63 -18.15 23.05 -26.35
C SER A 63 -16.97 22.11 -26.59
N ILE A 64 -16.23 22.31 -27.68
CA ILE A 64 -14.98 21.59 -27.99
C ILE A 64 -13.89 21.93 -26.97
N GLU A 65 -13.72 23.21 -26.61
CA GLU A 65 -12.79 23.65 -25.55
C GLU A 65 -13.13 23.01 -24.20
N LYS A 66 -14.42 22.97 -23.84
CA LYS A 66 -14.89 22.31 -22.62
C LYS A 66 -14.55 20.81 -22.65
N LEU A 67 -14.91 20.10 -23.73
CA LEU A 67 -14.62 18.68 -23.88
C LEU A 67 -13.10 18.40 -23.83
N ARG A 68 -12.29 19.22 -24.50
CA ARG A 68 -10.82 19.13 -24.46
C ARG A 68 -10.24 19.39 -23.06
N ALA A 69 -10.89 20.22 -22.24
CA ALA A 69 -10.50 20.43 -20.85
C ALA A 69 -10.94 19.30 -19.90
N GLU A 70 -12.01 18.57 -20.27
CA GLU A 70 -12.54 17.36 -19.62
C GLU A 70 -11.81 16.07 -20.05
N TYR A 71 -11.14 16.06 -21.20
CA TYR A 71 -10.16 15.02 -21.58
C TYR A 71 -8.91 15.10 -20.69
N LYS A 72 -9.05 14.56 -19.48
CA LYS A 72 -7.98 14.34 -18.50
C LYS A 72 -8.14 12.94 -17.91
N MET A 73 -7.04 12.36 -17.46
CA MET A 73 -7.09 11.05 -16.82
C MET A 73 -7.81 11.17 -15.46
N PRO A 74 -8.85 10.35 -15.18
CA PRO A 74 -9.53 10.40 -13.89
C PRO A 74 -8.57 9.97 -12.78
N ARG A 75 -8.49 10.77 -11.70
CA ARG A 75 -7.66 10.48 -10.51
C ARG A 75 -8.39 9.47 -9.62
N PHE A 76 -7.93 8.22 -9.58
CA PHE A 76 -8.46 7.21 -8.65
C PHE A 76 -7.66 7.24 -7.35
N VAL A 77 -8.15 7.98 -6.34
CA VAL A 77 -7.42 8.24 -5.10
C VAL A 77 -7.64 7.10 -4.10
N ILE A 78 -6.55 6.51 -3.61
CA ILE A 78 -6.55 5.43 -2.61
C ILE A 78 -5.86 5.93 -1.33
N GLY A 79 -6.61 6.01 -0.23
CA GLY A 79 -6.08 6.39 1.07
C GLY A 79 -5.58 5.19 1.87
N VAL A 80 -4.30 5.19 2.24
CA VAL A 80 -3.67 4.09 2.99
C VAL A 80 -3.68 4.40 4.50
N LEU A 81 -4.49 3.62 5.25
CA LEU A 81 -4.79 3.80 6.67
C LEU A 81 -4.09 2.71 7.51
N GLY A 82 -3.65 3.02 8.73
CA GLY A 82 -3.11 2.01 9.66
C GLY A 82 -2.10 2.56 10.66
N ASP A 83 -1.81 1.79 11.71
CA ASP A 83 -1.01 2.23 12.85
C ASP A 83 0.52 2.30 12.58
N THR A 84 1.29 2.93 13.47
CA THR A 84 2.75 2.98 13.35
C THR A 84 3.33 1.56 13.42
N GLY A 85 4.26 1.21 12.53
CA GLY A 85 4.83 -0.14 12.45
C GLY A 85 3.95 -1.19 11.74
N SER A 86 2.78 -0.81 11.20
CA SER A 86 1.91 -1.71 10.41
C SER A 86 2.36 -1.95 8.96
N GLY A 87 3.63 -1.70 8.61
CA GLY A 87 4.20 -2.03 7.30
C GLY A 87 3.78 -1.17 6.10
N LYS A 88 2.84 -0.21 6.24
CA LYS A 88 2.31 0.64 5.14
C LYS A 88 3.33 1.11 4.11
N SER A 89 4.38 1.81 4.52
CA SER A 89 5.36 2.36 3.57
C SER A 89 6.17 1.26 2.84
N SER A 90 6.34 0.09 3.47
CA SER A 90 6.90 -1.12 2.82
C SER A 90 5.92 -1.77 1.84
N LEU A 91 4.63 -1.79 2.17
CA LEU A 91 3.54 -2.19 1.28
C LEU A 91 3.48 -1.28 0.05
N ILE A 92 3.54 0.04 0.24
CA ILE A 92 3.51 1.03 -0.85
C ILE A 92 4.72 0.84 -1.77
N ASN A 93 5.94 0.73 -1.22
CA ASN A 93 7.14 0.43 -2.03
C ASN A 93 6.99 -0.88 -2.83
N ALA A 94 6.44 -1.94 -2.22
CA ALA A 94 6.23 -3.23 -2.90
C ALA A 94 5.15 -3.19 -3.99
N VAL A 95 4.03 -2.49 -3.77
CA VAL A 95 2.97 -2.29 -4.79
C VAL A 95 3.48 -1.47 -5.97
N LEU A 96 4.34 -0.47 -5.71
CA LEU A 96 4.99 0.35 -6.74
C LEU A 96 6.11 -0.40 -7.50
N ASP A 97 6.49 -1.59 -7.03
CA ASP A 97 7.62 -2.39 -7.52
C ASP A 97 8.98 -1.69 -7.46
N GLU A 98 9.20 -0.91 -6.39
CA GLU A 98 10.43 -0.16 -6.14
C GLU A 98 10.98 -0.52 -4.75
N GLU A 99 12.30 -0.40 -4.52
CA GLU A 99 12.87 -0.81 -3.22
C GLU A 99 12.51 0.19 -2.10
N ARG A 100 12.77 1.49 -2.32
CA ARG A 100 12.66 2.55 -1.32
C ARG A 100 12.28 3.89 -1.95
N VAL A 101 10.98 4.09 -2.21
CA VAL A 101 10.42 5.40 -2.65
C VAL A 101 9.93 6.21 -1.45
N VAL A 102 9.15 5.58 -0.56
CA VAL A 102 8.64 6.17 0.68
C VAL A 102 9.60 5.84 1.84
N PRO A 103 9.92 6.78 2.75
CA PRO A 103 10.83 6.57 3.89
C PRO A 103 10.32 5.51 4.89
N THR A 104 10.84 4.29 4.77
CA THR A 104 10.66 3.19 5.72
C THR A 104 11.66 3.28 6.88
N ASN A 105 11.24 3.78 8.04
CA ASN A 105 12.02 3.72 9.28
C ASN A 105 11.33 2.79 10.29
N CYS A 106 12.11 1.89 10.90
CA CYS A 106 11.61 0.90 11.87
C CYS A 106 11.55 1.41 13.32
N MET A 107 12.30 2.47 13.66
CA MET A 107 12.50 2.95 15.03
C MET A 107 11.75 4.25 15.35
N ARG A 108 11.36 5.02 14.33
CA ARG A 108 10.58 6.27 14.45
C ARG A 108 9.51 6.32 13.37
N ALA A 109 8.39 6.98 13.66
CA ALA A 109 7.32 7.21 12.68
C ALA A 109 7.70 8.33 11.68
N CYS A 110 8.53 8.01 10.68
CA CYS A 110 9.08 8.97 9.69
C CYS A 110 8.09 9.49 8.63
N THR A 111 6.79 9.33 8.87
CA THR A 111 5.71 9.86 8.03
C THR A 111 4.79 10.71 8.91
N ALA A 112 5.28 11.91 9.24
CA ALA A 112 4.51 13.00 9.89
C ALA A 112 3.91 13.99 8.88
N VAL A 113 4.08 13.69 7.58
CA VAL A 113 3.71 14.47 6.40
C VAL A 113 2.94 13.56 5.45
N ILE A 114 1.89 14.08 4.80
CA ILE A 114 1.07 13.32 3.85
C ILE A 114 1.85 13.19 2.54
N THR A 115 2.00 11.95 2.06
CA THR A 115 2.69 11.66 0.79
C THR A 115 1.67 11.19 -0.24
N GLU A 116 1.44 12.00 -1.27
CA GLU A 116 0.64 11.67 -2.46
C GLU A 116 1.58 11.09 -3.53
N ILE A 117 1.21 9.99 -4.19
CA ILE A 117 2.05 9.30 -5.17
C ILE A 117 1.25 9.07 -6.45
N SER A 118 1.77 9.53 -7.58
CA SER A 118 1.04 9.56 -8.87
C SER A 118 1.97 9.31 -10.08
N TRP A 119 1.38 9.13 -11.26
CA TRP A 119 2.15 8.85 -12.49
C TRP A 119 2.97 10.05 -12.96
N ASN A 120 4.23 9.80 -13.31
CA ASN A 120 5.10 10.80 -13.94
C ASN A 120 4.87 10.86 -15.46
N THR A 121 4.29 11.96 -15.94
CA THR A 121 4.02 12.20 -17.37
C THR A 121 5.25 12.72 -18.16
N ASN A 122 6.41 12.87 -17.53
CA ASN A 122 7.63 13.31 -18.21
C ASN A 122 8.36 12.10 -18.85
N GLU A 123 8.74 12.20 -20.12
CA GLU A 123 9.47 11.15 -20.84
C GLU A 123 11.00 11.25 -20.72
N ASP A 124 11.54 12.32 -20.12
CA ASP A 124 12.97 12.48 -19.84
C ASP A 124 13.50 11.41 -18.85
N PRO A 125 14.42 10.53 -19.26
CA PRO A 125 15.02 9.51 -18.39
C PRO A 125 15.75 10.07 -17.18
N ALA A 126 16.32 11.29 -17.28
CA ALA A 126 17.00 11.96 -16.19
C ALA A 126 16.04 12.43 -15.08
N LYS A 127 14.73 12.43 -15.36
CA LYS A 127 13.65 12.92 -14.48
C LYS A 127 12.64 11.82 -14.16
N ARG A 128 13.07 10.55 -14.17
CA ARG A 128 12.23 9.36 -13.88
C ARG A 128 11.49 9.49 -12.55
N TYR A 129 12.16 9.99 -11.52
CA TYR A 129 11.57 10.27 -10.21
C TYR A 129 11.51 11.78 -10.01
N ARG A 130 10.33 12.30 -9.67
CA ARG A 130 10.09 13.72 -9.45
C ARG A 130 9.28 13.91 -8.17
N ALA A 131 9.58 14.93 -7.38
CA ALA A 131 8.84 15.26 -6.17
C ALA A 131 8.57 16.77 -6.08
N GLU A 132 7.34 17.13 -5.71
CA GLU A 132 6.94 18.49 -5.34
C GLU A 132 6.67 18.52 -3.83
N ILE A 133 7.47 19.28 -3.10
CA ILE A 133 7.34 19.49 -1.66
C ILE A 133 6.59 20.82 -1.46
N GLU A 134 5.28 20.74 -1.20
CA GLU A 134 4.44 21.90 -0.92
C GLU A 134 4.60 22.29 0.56
N PHE A 135 5.17 23.46 0.82
CA PHE A 135 5.27 24.01 2.18
C PHE A 135 3.99 24.72 2.60
N ILE A 136 3.72 24.75 3.91
CA ILE A 136 2.60 25.50 4.49
C ILE A 136 2.73 27.01 4.21
N THR A 137 1.61 27.73 4.22
CA THR A 137 1.59 29.19 4.11
C THR A 137 1.87 29.88 5.45
N GLN A 138 2.25 31.16 5.41
CA GLN A 138 2.57 31.94 6.61
C GLN A 138 1.40 32.03 7.60
N ALA A 139 0.16 32.08 7.11
CA ALA A 139 -1.04 32.13 7.95
C ALA A 139 -1.35 30.77 8.61
N GLU A 140 -1.14 29.67 7.89
CA GLU A 140 -1.23 28.30 8.45
C GLU A 140 -0.16 28.11 9.53
N TRP A 141 1.11 28.44 9.25
CA TRP A 141 2.20 28.29 10.23
C TRP A 141 2.01 29.15 11.47
N THR A 142 1.62 30.41 11.32
CA THR A 142 1.35 31.30 12.46
C THR A 142 0.26 30.72 13.36
N THR A 143 -0.78 30.13 12.77
CA THR A 143 -1.86 29.46 13.52
C THR A 143 -1.36 28.21 14.25
N GLU A 144 -0.48 27.43 13.62
CA GLU A 144 0.11 26.21 14.19
C GLU A 144 1.09 26.55 15.33
N VAL A 145 1.97 27.54 15.17
CA VAL A 145 2.88 28.04 16.24
C VAL A 145 2.11 28.56 17.45
N ILE A 146 1.03 29.32 17.26
CA ILE A 146 0.17 29.78 18.38
C ILE A 146 -0.45 28.59 19.14
N ALA A 147 -0.83 27.52 18.44
CA ALA A 147 -1.36 26.32 19.08
C ALA A 147 -0.28 25.50 19.81
N LEU A 148 0.89 25.32 19.19
CA LEU A 148 2.05 24.64 19.76
C LEU A 148 2.56 25.35 21.02
N HIS A 149 2.72 26.67 20.97
CA HIS A 149 3.14 27.51 22.11
C HIS A 149 2.15 27.41 23.29
N ARG A 150 0.85 27.26 23.01
CA ARG A 150 -0.19 27.06 24.04
C ARG A 150 -0.25 25.62 24.59
N ASP A 151 0.24 24.63 23.86
CA ASP A 151 0.34 23.25 24.33
C ASP A 151 1.60 23.00 25.20
N ILE A 152 2.69 23.74 24.97
CA ILE A 152 3.91 23.64 25.80
C ILE A 152 3.80 24.39 27.15
N LEU A 153 2.94 25.40 27.27
CA LEU A 153 2.77 26.18 28.50
C LEU A 153 1.69 25.61 29.43
N ASP A 154 1.91 25.66 30.74
CA ASP A 154 0.88 25.38 31.75
C ASP A 154 0.17 26.66 32.25
N LEU A 155 -0.82 26.50 33.15
CA LEU A 155 -1.68 27.60 33.64
C LEU A 155 -0.90 28.78 34.24
N ASN A 156 0.28 28.51 34.79
CA ASN A 156 1.14 29.49 35.46
C ASN A 156 2.13 30.16 34.48
N GLY A 157 1.98 29.93 33.16
CA GLY A 157 2.91 30.44 32.14
C GLY A 157 4.32 29.85 32.21
N ASN A 158 4.53 28.77 32.95
CA ASN A 158 5.74 27.94 32.93
C ASN A 158 5.65 26.89 31.82
N LEU A 159 6.79 26.36 31.37
CA LEU A 159 6.81 25.15 30.55
C LEU A 159 6.20 23.95 31.30
N SER A 160 5.41 23.14 30.60
CA SER A 160 4.74 21.96 31.17
C SER A 160 5.74 20.84 31.49
N PRO A 161 5.66 20.17 32.65
CA PRO A 161 6.50 19.01 32.95
C PRO A 161 6.27 17.84 31.97
N ASP A 162 5.09 17.78 31.34
CA ASP A 162 4.73 16.78 30.33
C ASP A 162 5.60 16.84 29.06
N ILE A 163 6.38 17.92 28.84
CA ILE A 163 7.31 18.06 27.71
C ILE A 163 8.33 16.91 27.66
N ARG A 164 8.72 16.37 28.83
CA ARG A 164 9.65 15.23 28.92
C ARG A 164 9.05 13.90 28.47
N ASN A 165 7.73 13.83 28.26
CA ASN A 165 7.02 12.64 27.79
C ASN A 165 6.72 12.77 26.29
N ILE A 166 7.41 11.97 25.47
CA ILE A 166 7.39 12.00 24.00
C ILE A 166 6.00 11.70 23.41
N ASP A 167 5.17 10.91 24.10
CA ASP A 167 3.80 10.59 23.67
C ASP A 167 2.75 11.61 24.16
N SER A 168 3.16 12.54 25.03
CA SER A 168 2.33 13.65 25.49
C SER A 168 2.18 14.70 24.38
N ASP A 169 1.06 15.41 24.42
CA ASP A 169 0.81 16.49 23.47
C ASP A 169 1.78 17.67 23.63
N ALA A 170 2.21 17.97 24.87
CA ALA A 170 3.20 19.00 25.14
C ALA A 170 4.60 18.57 24.66
N GLY A 171 4.97 17.29 24.82
CA GLY A 171 6.22 16.73 24.31
C GLY A 171 6.27 16.72 22.78
N ILE A 172 5.16 16.38 22.11
CA ILE A 172 5.04 16.47 20.65
C ILE A 172 5.12 17.94 20.19
N ALA A 173 4.45 18.87 20.86
CA ALA A 173 4.48 20.28 20.51
C ALA A 173 5.88 20.91 20.69
N TYR A 174 6.54 20.59 21.79
CA TYR A 174 7.93 20.98 22.05
C TYR A 174 8.90 20.35 21.05
N ALA A 175 8.75 19.07 20.72
CA ALA A 175 9.59 18.40 19.72
C ALA A 175 9.44 19.03 18.33
N VAL A 176 8.23 19.47 17.94
CA VAL A 176 8.01 20.25 16.71
C VAL A 176 8.74 21.60 16.78
N LEU A 177 8.54 22.38 17.84
CA LEU A 177 9.18 23.70 17.97
C LEU A 177 10.71 23.59 18.03
N ARG A 178 11.26 22.62 18.77
CA ARG A 178 12.70 22.36 18.87
C ARG A 178 13.31 21.83 17.57
N ALA A 179 12.53 21.14 16.71
CA ALA A 179 12.96 20.72 15.38
C ALA A 179 13.05 21.90 14.38
N VAL A 180 12.14 22.88 14.46
CA VAL A 180 12.18 24.09 13.61
C VAL A 180 13.18 25.12 14.14
N TYR A 181 13.29 25.27 15.46
CA TYR A 181 14.14 26.28 16.11
C TYR A 181 15.18 25.65 17.06
N PRO A 182 16.10 24.78 16.58
CA PRO A 182 17.03 24.04 17.45
C PRO A 182 18.03 24.92 18.21
N LYS A 183 18.16 26.20 17.85
CA LYS A 183 19.02 27.19 18.54
C LYS A 183 18.28 28.02 19.61
N HIS A 184 17.00 27.76 19.88
CA HIS A 184 16.26 28.43 20.96
C HIS A 184 16.31 27.62 22.26
N THR A 185 16.51 28.34 23.37
CA THR A 185 16.48 27.74 24.72
C THR A 185 15.04 27.60 25.23
N ASP A 186 14.84 26.74 26.22
CA ASP A 186 13.57 26.57 26.94
C ASP A 186 13.00 27.90 27.47
N GLN A 187 13.85 28.84 27.88
CA GLN A 187 13.45 30.18 28.30
C GLN A 187 13.00 31.04 27.10
N GLN A 188 13.71 31.00 25.97
CA GLN A 188 13.31 31.71 24.75
C GLN A 188 11.97 31.16 24.18
N PHE A 189 11.72 29.86 24.28
CA PHE A 189 10.43 29.25 23.93
C PHE A 189 9.26 29.64 24.86
N ARG A 190 9.54 30.32 25.98
CA ARG A 190 8.55 30.85 26.93
C ARG A 190 8.32 32.35 26.75
N GLU A 191 9.39 33.09 26.45
CA GLU A 191 9.41 34.56 26.43
C GLU A 191 9.18 35.15 25.02
N THR A 192 9.43 34.38 23.95
CA THR A 192 9.27 34.87 22.57
C THR A 192 7.81 34.80 22.12
N ASP A 193 7.28 35.90 21.60
CA ASP A 193 5.92 35.94 21.05
C ASP A 193 5.75 34.98 19.84
N PRO A 194 4.63 34.23 19.75
CA PRO A 194 4.35 33.30 18.64
C PRO A 194 4.41 33.91 17.24
N PHE A 195 4.05 35.19 17.06
CA PHE A 195 4.16 35.89 15.78
C PHE A 195 5.62 36.20 15.43
N VAL A 196 6.50 36.41 16.42
CA VAL A 196 7.94 36.59 16.18
C VAL A 196 8.58 35.26 15.76
N LEU A 197 8.24 34.16 16.45
CA LEU A 197 8.67 32.80 16.06
C LEU A 197 8.20 32.47 14.63
N ALA A 198 6.92 32.67 14.31
CA ALA A 198 6.38 32.37 12.98
C ALA A 198 7.04 33.17 11.84
N ASN A 199 7.51 34.39 12.11
CA ASN A 199 8.15 35.27 11.11
C ASN A 199 9.69 35.12 11.04
N PHE A 200 10.27 34.11 11.68
CA PHE A 200 11.73 33.89 11.70
C PHE A 200 12.31 33.72 10.28
N VAL A 201 13.48 34.34 10.01
CA VAL A 201 14.03 34.55 8.66
C VAL A 201 14.12 33.24 7.85
N LYS A 202 14.76 32.21 8.41
CA LYS A 202 14.94 30.89 7.75
C LYS A 202 13.62 30.15 7.47
N VAL A 203 12.57 30.46 8.23
CA VAL A 203 11.23 29.89 8.02
C VAL A 203 10.55 30.62 6.85
N ARG A 204 10.60 31.95 6.85
CA ARG A 204 10.07 32.82 5.79
C ARG A 204 10.72 32.59 4.42
N GLU A 205 11.97 32.15 4.39
CA GLU A 205 12.69 31.77 3.16
C GLU A 205 12.09 30.54 2.45
N VAL A 206 11.38 29.67 3.19
CA VAL A 206 10.91 28.37 2.69
C VAL A 206 9.37 28.28 2.61
N ILE A 207 8.66 28.94 3.53
CA ILE A 207 7.20 28.96 3.59
C ILE A 207 6.56 29.46 2.29
N GLY A 208 5.42 28.86 1.93
CA GLY A 208 4.61 29.24 0.76
C GLY A 208 5.24 28.95 -0.61
N LYS A 209 6.43 28.34 -0.65
CA LYS A 209 7.07 27.86 -1.87
C LYS A 209 6.77 26.37 -2.09
N THR A 210 6.91 25.92 -3.33
CA THR A 210 7.00 24.49 -3.67
C THR A 210 8.44 24.22 -4.11
N GLN A 211 9.14 23.31 -3.44
CA GLN A 211 10.44 22.83 -3.91
C GLN A 211 10.23 21.63 -4.84
N VAL A 212 11.00 21.56 -5.93
CA VAL A 212 10.96 20.45 -6.89
C VAL A 212 12.29 19.71 -6.86
N VAL A 213 12.24 18.39 -6.74
CA VAL A 213 13.39 17.48 -6.81
C VAL A 213 13.17 16.54 -8.00
N GLU A 214 14.15 16.41 -8.90
CA GLU A 214 14.03 15.61 -10.13
C GLU A 214 15.32 14.79 -10.30
N GLU A 215 15.22 13.45 -10.34
CA GLU A 215 16.38 12.55 -10.36
C GLU A 215 16.15 11.32 -11.25
N ALA A 216 17.25 10.73 -11.74
CA ALA A 216 17.25 9.49 -12.50
C ALA A 216 17.17 8.24 -11.60
N GLU A 217 17.76 8.26 -10.40
CA GLU A 217 17.93 7.07 -9.55
C GLU A 217 17.16 7.15 -8.22
N CYS A 218 16.42 6.08 -7.91
CA CYS A 218 15.62 5.90 -6.70
C CYS A 218 16.42 6.16 -5.40
N GLY A 219 17.69 5.71 -5.31
CA GLY A 219 18.52 5.91 -4.12
C GLY A 219 18.97 7.37 -3.89
N SER A 220 19.25 8.11 -4.97
CA SER A 220 19.59 9.54 -4.90
C SER A 220 18.37 10.40 -4.52
N PHE A 221 17.23 10.08 -5.15
CA PHE A 221 15.91 10.66 -4.88
C PHE A 221 15.48 10.46 -3.42
N TYR A 222 15.58 9.22 -2.93
CA TYR A 222 15.32 8.86 -1.54
C TYR A 222 16.19 9.66 -0.56
N SER A 223 17.49 9.75 -0.82
CA SER A 223 18.43 10.48 0.06
C SER A 223 18.11 11.97 0.14
N LYS A 224 17.74 12.59 -1.00
CA LYS A 224 17.30 13.99 -1.04
C LYS A 224 15.97 14.20 -0.30
N ILE A 225 14.96 13.36 -0.53
CA ILE A 225 13.66 13.44 0.18
C ILE A 225 13.81 13.18 1.69
N GLN A 226 14.65 12.23 2.10
CA GLN A 226 14.88 11.93 3.51
C GLN A 226 15.40 13.17 4.27
N SER A 227 16.23 14.02 3.65
CA SER A 227 16.71 15.26 4.28
C SER A 227 15.60 16.29 4.59
N PHE A 228 14.45 16.21 3.92
CA PHE A 228 13.28 17.06 4.18
C PHE A 228 12.26 16.40 5.11
N VAL A 229 12.09 15.08 5.03
CA VAL A 229 11.00 14.34 5.71
C VAL A 229 11.43 13.73 7.05
N ASP A 230 12.71 13.42 7.25
CA ASP A 230 13.21 12.78 8.47
C ASP A 230 13.58 13.80 9.56
N SER A 231 13.72 13.29 10.79
CA SER A 231 14.10 14.07 11.98
C SER A 231 15.55 13.79 12.38
N GLU A 232 16.48 14.67 12.00
CA GLU A 232 17.92 14.63 12.38
C GLU A 232 18.13 14.86 13.90
N GLU A 233 17.74 13.89 14.71
CA GLU A 233 18.42 13.58 15.97
C GLU A 233 19.11 12.22 15.82
N LYS A 234 20.30 12.25 15.19
CA LYS A 234 21.27 11.17 15.30
C LYS A 234 21.81 11.13 16.73
N HIS A 235 21.05 10.55 17.66
CA HIS A 235 21.59 10.14 18.96
C HIS A 235 22.59 9.00 18.76
N SER A 236 23.84 9.37 18.47
CA SER A 236 24.98 8.47 18.37
C SER A 236 25.26 7.83 19.74
N LYS A 237 24.67 6.66 19.99
CA LYS A 237 24.90 5.89 21.23
C LYS A 237 26.32 5.36 21.41
N ASN A 238 27.22 5.61 20.44
CA ASN A 238 28.63 5.25 20.49
C ASN A 238 29.49 6.40 21.07
N ALA A 239 29.00 7.04 22.14
CA ALA A 239 29.68 8.14 22.84
C ALA A 239 30.81 7.65 23.78
N ALA A 240 31.58 6.66 23.33
CA ALA A 240 32.65 6.00 24.10
C ALA A 240 34.03 6.05 23.42
N GLU A 241 34.10 6.14 22.09
CA GLU A 241 35.35 5.91 21.32
C GLU A 241 35.70 7.01 20.30
N SER A 242 35.19 8.24 20.44
CA SER A 242 35.55 9.34 19.52
C SER A 242 35.50 10.74 20.16
N ALA A 243 36.37 10.98 21.15
CA ALA A 243 36.46 12.26 21.87
C ALA A 243 36.95 13.48 21.03
N ASN A 244 37.37 13.28 19.77
CA ASN A 244 38.00 14.30 18.92
C ASN A 244 37.18 14.64 17.66
N LYS A 245 35.91 15.02 17.81
CA LYS A 245 35.16 15.78 16.79
C LYS A 245 34.35 16.90 17.44
N ALA A 246 34.36 18.08 16.80
CA ALA A 246 33.62 19.26 17.25
C ALA A 246 32.09 18.97 17.33
N PRO A 247 31.35 19.65 18.23
CA PRO A 247 29.91 19.48 18.34
C PRO A 247 29.23 19.84 17.02
N HIS A 248 28.53 18.86 16.43
CA HIS A 248 27.81 19.03 15.18
C HIS A 248 26.68 20.04 15.39
N GLU A 249 26.65 21.14 14.63
CA GLU A 249 25.52 22.07 14.70
C GLU A 249 24.21 21.33 14.37
N GLN A 250 23.20 21.50 15.21
CA GLN A 250 21.86 20.98 14.93
C GLN A 250 21.20 21.87 13.88
N THR A 251 21.08 21.35 12.66
CA THR A 251 20.38 22.00 11.56
C THR A 251 18.87 21.95 11.76
N MET A 252 18.19 23.01 11.32
CA MET A 252 16.73 23.11 11.27
C MET A 252 16.12 21.98 10.43
N ALA A 253 15.12 21.28 10.96
CA ALA A 253 14.43 20.21 10.25
C ALA A 253 13.17 20.72 9.56
N PHE A 254 12.95 20.30 8.30
CA PHE A 254 11.90 20.87 7.45
C PHE A 254 10.53 20.20 7.61
N TRP A 255 10.47 18.94 8.09
CA TRP A 255 9.24 18.14 8.14
C TRP A 255 8.02 18.80 8.83
N PRO A 256 8.12 19.71 9.82
CA PRO A 256 6.94 20.38 10.39
C PRO A 256 6.34 21.46 9.49
N LEU A 257 7.12 21.96 8.52
CA LEU A 257 6.71 23.02 7.58
C LEU A 257 6.15 22.45 6.27
N ILE A 258 6.24 21.13 6.04
CA ILE A 258 5.73 20.49 4.83
C ILE A 258 4.25 20.16 4.98
N LYS A 259 3.45 20.60 4.01
CA LYS A 259 2.00 20.40 3.95
C LYS A 259 1.65 19.09 3.27
N VAL A 260 2.24 18.84 2.09
CA VAL A 260 2.12 17.62 1.28
C VAL A 260 3.43 17.41 0.51
N VAL A 261 3.87 16.15 0.38
CA VAL A 261 4.84 15.75 -0.65
C VAL A 261 4.09 15.04 -1.77
N ARG A 262 4.17 15.53 -3.01
CA ARG A 262 3.68 14.82 -4.20
C ARG A 262 4.85 14.14 -4.89
N VAL A 263 4.87 12.82 -4.89
CA VAL A 263 5.82 11.98 -5.62
C VAL A 263 5.23 11.60 -6.97
N PHE A 264 6.04 11.68 -8.00
CA PHE A 264 5.74 11.29 -9.37
C PHE A 264 6.78 10.24 -9.80
N LEU A 265 6.32 9.05 -10.18
CA LEU A 265 7.18 8.02 -10.76
C LEU A 265 6.44 7.23 -11.85
N LYS A 266 7.20 6.47 -12.64
CA LYS A 266 6.65 5.50 -13.60
C LYS A 266 6.57 4.13 -12.94
N SER A 267 5.36 3.73 -12.57
CA SER A 267 5.02 2.40 -12.07
C SER A 267 3.70 1.96 -12.69
N GLU A 268 3.59 0.69 -13.06
CA GLU A 268 2.42 0.09 -13.75
C GLU A 268 1.10 0.44 -13.06
N VAL A 269 1.05 0.31 -11.72
CA VAL A 269 -0.15 0.61 -10.91
C VAL A 269 -0.61 2.05 -11.07
N LEU A 270 0.31 2.99 -11.26
CA LEU A 270 0.00 4.43 -11.41
C LEU A 270 -0.38 4.80 -12.85
N SER A 271 0.04 4.02 -13.85
CA SER A 271 -0.19 4.30 -15.29
C SER A 271 -1.69 4.37 -15.67
N SER A 272 -2.53 3.78 -14.83
CA SER A 272 -3.99 3.73 -14.88
C SER A 272 -4.68 4.86 -14.08
N GLY A 273 -3.96 5.93 -13.74
CA GLY A 273 -4.52 7.12 -13.05
C GLY A 273 -4.72 6.93 -11.55
N VAL A 274 -4.21 5.83 -10.97
CA VAL A 274 -4.20 5.59 -9.53
C VAL A 274 -3.31 6.63 -8.84
N VAL A 275 -3.80 7.14 -7.71
CA VAL A 275 -3.07 8.03 -6.82
C VAL A 275 -3.06 7.41 -5.42
N LEU A 276 -1.91 6.93 -4.95
CA LEU A 276 -1.76 6.38 -3.61
C LEU A 276 -1.46 7.52 -2.62
N VAL A 277 -2.14 7.55 -1.47
CA VAL A 277 -1.93 8.58 -0.44
C VAL A 277 -1.61 7.92 0.91
N ASP A 278 -0.39 8.11 1.41
CA ASP A 278 0.04 7.60 2.71
C ASP A 278 -0.40 8.56 3.84
N LEU A 279 -1.32 8.11 4.70
CA LEU A 279 -2.04 8.94 5.68
C LEU A 279 -1.58 8.70 7.14
N VAL A 280 -0.35 8.22 7.32
CA VAL A 280 0.23 7.77 8.60
C VAL A 280 0.31 8.88 9.65
N ARG A 281 0.39 8.47 10.93
CA ARG A 281 0.58 9.26 12.17
C ARG A 281 -0.56 10.23 12.49
N CYS A 282 -1.07 10.96 11.50
CA CYS A 282 -2.25 11.81 11.63
C CYS A 282 -3.44 11.02 12.18
N LEU A 283 -3.85 9.93 11.52
CA LEU A 283 -5.17 9.31 11.71
C LEU A 283 -5.48 8.79 13.12
N ARG A 284 -4.52 8.25 13.88
CA ARG A 284 -4.81 7.77 15.26
C ARG A 284 -5.22 8.90 16.22
N ARG A 285 -4.95 10.16 15.85
CA ARG A 285 -5.44 11.38 16.52
C ARG A 285 -6.48 12.13 15.69
N LEU A 286 -6.43 12.07 14.36
CA LEU A 286 -7.33 12.78 13.44
C LEU A 286 -8.69 12.12 13.23
N PHE A 287 -8.79 10.79 13.22
CA PHE A 287 -9.97 10.15 12.63
C PHE A 287 -11.21 10.32 13.52
N PHE A 288 -11.00 10.33 14.85
CA PHE A 288 -11.94 10.85 15.86
C PHE A 288 -12.27 12.36 15.76
N ARG A 289 -11.74 13.08 14.75
CA ARG A 289 -11.84 14.54 14.58
C ARG A 289 -12.21 14.95 13.13
N VAL A 290 -12.31 14.01 12.17
CA VAL A 290 -12.57 14.32 10.74
C VAL A 290 -13.91 15.03 10.52
N GLN A 291 -14.90 14.82 11.40
CA GLN A 291 -16.21 15.51 11.35
C GLN A 291 -16.13 17.04 11.61
N LEU A 292 -15.02 17.60 12.12
CA LEU A 292 -15.04 18.90 12.82
C LEU A 292 -14.34 20.10 12.14
N LEU A 293 -13.73 19.95 10.96
CA LEU A 293 -12.84 21.01 10.40
C LEU A 293 -13.17 21.53 8.99
N THR A 294 -14.29 21.15 8.37
CA THR A 294 -14.52 21.38 6.92
C THR A 294 -15.27 22.66 6.53
N SER A 295 -15.64 23.54 7.47
CA SER A 295 -16.54 24.68 7.17
C SER A 295 -16.48 25.89 8.12
N ALA A 296 -15.41 26.06 8.90
CA ALA A 296 -15.21 27.24 9.76
C ALA A 296 -14.09 28.17 9.24
N LYS A 297 -14.14 29.46 9.60
CA LYS A 297 -13.10 30.47 9.28
C LYS A 297 -11.69 30.01 9.67
N PRO A 298 -10.61 30.46 8.99
CA PRO A 298 -9.24 30.23 9.44
C PRO A 298 -9.10 30.72 10.90
N GLY A 299 -8.82 29.79 11.81
CA GLY A 299 -9.05 29.99 13.24
C GLY A 299 -9.41 28.75 14.06
N GLY A 300 -9.50 27.56 13.44
CA GLY A 300 -9.53 26.27 14.14
C GLY A 300 -8.17 25.96 14.78
N ARG A 301 -7.99 26.35 16.04
CA ARG A 301 -6.70 26.33 16.77
C ARG A 301 -6.39 24.97 17.39
N ASP A 302 -5.81 24.07 16.60
CA ASP A 302 -5.19 22.82 17.06
C ASP A 302 -3.74 22.72 16.55
N SER A 303 -2.86 22.11 17.34
CA SER A 303 -1.43 21.94 17.04
C SER A 303 -1.11 20.98 15.89
N ASN A 304 -2.15 20.44 15.24
CA ASN A 304 -2.06 19.70 13.99
C ASN A 304 -3.18 20.10 13.00
N ALA A 305 -3.80 21.28 13.16
CA ALA A 305 -5.02 21.69 12.43
C ALA A 305 -4.84 21.68 10.90
N THR A 306 -3.73 22.20 10.40
CA THR A 306 -3.41 22.27 8.96
C THR A 306 -3.41 20.87 8.35
N ARG A 307 -2.62 19.97 8.95
CA ARG A 307 -2.51 18.56 8.55
C ARG A 307 -3.80 17.78 8.78
N ALA A 308 -4.62 18.17 9.76
CA ALA A 308 -5.95 17.63 9.98
C ALA A 308 -6.93 17.96 8.85
N ALA A 309 -6.99 19.21 8.41
CA ALA A 309 -7.82 19.63 7.29
C ALA A 309 -7.38 18.98 5.97
N VAL A 310 -6.07 18.89 5.71
CA VAL A 310 -5.53 18.27 4.48
C VAL A 310 -5.85 16.78 4.42
N ALA A 311 -5.63 16.00 5.48
CA ALA A 311 -6.00 14.58 5.49
C ALA A 311 -7.53 14.37 5.42
N ALA A 312 -8.34 15.24 6.05
CA ALA A 312 -9.81 15.19 5.92
C ALA A 312 -10.28 15.49 4.48
N LYS A 313 -9.57 16.36 3.75
CA LYS A 313 -9.78 16.59 2.31
C LYS A 313 -9.44 15.33 1.51
N TYR A 314 -8.27 14.72 1.72
CA TYR A 314 -7.91 13.47 1.04
C TYR A 314 -8.92 12.35 1.32
N VAL A 315 -9.40 12.17 2.56
CA VAL A 315 -10.46 11.19 2.90
C VAL A 315 -11.82 11.52 2.23
N LYS A 316 -12.08 12.77 1.81
CA LYS A 316 -13.24 13.10 0.94
C LYS A 316 -12.97 12.74 -0.52
N GLU A 317 -11.75 12.93 -1.02
CA GLU A 317 -11.37 12.64 -2.42
C GLU A 317 -11.05 11.15 -2.67
N CYS A 318 -10.80 10.37 -1.61
CA CYS A 318 -10.55 8.93 -1.69
C CYS A 318 -11.72 8.19 -2.34
N SER A 319 -11.44 7.58 -3.49
CA SER A 319 -12.34 6.65 -4.17
C SER A 319 -12.38 5.30 -3.43
N ARG A 320 -11.25 4.87 -2.86
CA ARG A 320 -11.12 3.65 -2.05
C ARG A 320 -10.21 3.87 -0.84
N LEU A 321 -10.40 3.07 0.22
CA LEU A 321 -9.58 3.10 1.44
C LEU A 321 -8.95 1.73 1.70
N TRP A 322 -7.65 1.73 2.01
CA TRP A 322 -6.90 0.53 2.41
C TRP A 322 -6.66 0.54 3.91
N VAL A 323 -7.09 -0.51 4.62
CA VAL A 323 -6.89 -0.66 6.07
C VAL A 323 -5.76 -1.66 6.30
N VAL A 324 -4.63 -1.19 6.84
CA VAL A 324 -3.36 -1.93 6.86
C VAL A 324 -2.94 -2.26 8.30
N ALA A 325 -3.05 -3.55 8.67
CA ALA A 325 -2.71 -4.10 9.99
C ALA A 325 -1.68 -5.24 9.87
N PRO A 326 -0.91 -5.59 10.93
CA PRO A 326 -0.13 -6.84 10.96
C PRO A 326 -1.05 -8.06 11.09
N ILE A 327 -0.73 -9.19 10.44
CA ILE A 327 -1.54 -10.42 10.51
C ILE A 327 -1.66 -10.99 11.94
N THR A 328 -0.58 -10.90 12.72
CA THR A 328 -0.51 -11.20 14.18
C THR A 328 -1.45 -10.34 15.05
N ARG A 329 -2.13 -9.37 14.44
CA ARG A 329 -2.99 -8.38 15.09
C ARG A 329 -4.31 -8.16 14.35
N ALA A 330 -4.50 -8.72 13.16
CA ALA A 330 -5.66 -8.40 12.33
C ALA A 330 -6.99 -8.91 12.91
N VAL A 331 -6.95 -10.00 13.69
CA VAL A 331 -8.10 -10.61 14.37
C VAL A 331 -8.27 -10.04 15.79
N ASP A 332 -7.20 -10.01 16.59
CA ASP A 332 -7.28 -9.70 18.03
C ASP A 332 -7.07 -8.22 18.40
N ASP A 333 -6.45 -7.40 17.53
CA ASP A 333 -6.02 -6.06 17.96
C ASP A 333 -7.21 -5.12 18.12
N LYS A 334 -7.40 -4.72 19.38
CA LYS A 334 -8.28 -3.62 19.79
C LYS A 334 -8.06 -2.36 18.94
N THR A 335 -6.87 -2.15 18.36
CA THR A 335 -6.56 -1.06 17.41
C THR A 335 -7.23 -1.26 16.05
N ALA A 336 -7.30 -2.48 15.50
CA ALA A 336 -8.10 -2.77 14.30
C ALA A 336 -9.59 -2.53 14.59
N LYS A 337 -10.09 -3.06 15.72
CA LYS A 337 -11.47 -2.86 16.19
C LYS A 337 -11.79 -1.41 16.60
N THR A 338 -10.78 -0.58 16.88
CA THR A 338 -10.91 0.87 17.13
C THR A 338 -10.81 1.71 15.85
N LEU A 339 -10.01 1.29 14.87
CA LEU A 339 -10.00 1.88 13.52
C LEU A 339 -11.35 1.58 12.82
N LEU A 340 -11.91 0.40 13.07
CA LEU A 340 -13.30 0.00 12.76
C LEU A 340 -14.29 0.32 13.90
N GLY A 341 -13.98 1.27 14.78
CA GLY A 341 -14.85 1.63 15.91
C GLY A 341 -16.10 2.38 15.47
N ASP A 342 -17.04 2.62 16.42
CA ASP A 342 -18.39 3.17 16.18
C ASP A 342 -18.38 4.34 15.19
N HIS A 343 -17.46 5.29 15.35
CA HIS A 343 -17.39 6.50 14.53
C HIS A 343 -17.07 6.19 13.05
N PHE A 344 -16.29 5.15 12.75
CA PHE A 344 -16.04 4.72 11.39
C PHE A 344 -17.20 3.89 10.83
N LYS A 345 -17.74 2.92 11.60
CA LYS A 345 -18.96 2.17 11.21
C LYS A 345 -20.09 3.15 10.84
N GLN A 346 -20.33 4.12 11.73
CA GLN A 346 -21.24 5.24 11.56
C GLN A 346 -20.91 6.08 10.32
N GLN A 347 -19.67 6.56 10.16
CA GLN A 347 -19.32 7.37 8.99
C GLN A 347 -19.51 6.59 7.68
N LEU A 348 -19.09 5.32 7.61
CA LEU A 348 -19.28 4.46 6.44
C LEU A 348 -20.76 4.26 6.11
N LYS A 349 -21.62 4.16 7.13
CA LYS A 349 -23.08 4.13 6.97
C LYS A 349 -23.55 5.39 6.27
N TYR A 350 -23.33 6.57 6.87
CA TYR A 350 -23.69 7.87 6.30
C TYR A 350 -23.06 8.17 4.93
N ASP A 351 -21.83 7.71 4.68
CA ASP A 351 -21.10 7.91 3.42
C ASP A 351 -21.44 6.84 2.36
N GLY A 352 -22.28 5.84 2.67
CA GLY A 352 -22.75 4.81 1.74
C GLY A 352 -21.67 3.86 1.22
N ALA A 353 -20.55 3.72 1.92
CA ALA A 353 -19.25 3.39 1.31
C ALA A 353 -18.62 2.05 1.76
N TYR A 354 -19.42 1.09 2.25
CA TYR A 354 -18.90 -0.21 2.72
C TYR A 354 -18.03 -0.92 1.67
N ASN A 355 -18.48 -0.93 0.42
CA ASN A 355 -17.80 -1.61 -0.70
C ASN A 355 -16.49 -0.92 -1.14
N ASN A 356 -16.18 0.27 -0.62
CA ASN A 356 -15.00 1.07 -0.97
C ASN A 356 -13.81 0.83 -0.01
N ILE A 357 -13.84 -0.26 0.75
CA ILE A 357 -12.78 -0.67 1.67
C ILE A 357 -12.02 -1.87 1.07
N THR A 358 -10.73 -1.97 1.39
CA THR A 358 -9.92 -3.18 1.19
C THR A 358 -9.07 -3.36 2.44
N PHE A 359 -9.07 -4.57 3.01
CA PHE A 359 -8.27 -4.89 4.20
C PHE A 359 -6.96 -5.55 3.78
N ILE A 360 -5.86 -5.18 4.42
CA ILE A 360 -4.52 -5.66 4.08
C ILE A 360 -3.80 -6.09 5.37
N CYS A 361 -3.70 -7.40 5.53
CA CYS A 361 -2.89 -8.05 6.55
C CYS A 361 -1.44 -8.09 6.07
N THR A 362 -0.55 -7.43 6.79
CA THR A 362 0.89 -7.37 6.51
C THR A 362 1.66 -8.34 7.40
N LYS A 363 2.91 -8.63 7.03
CA LYS A 363 3.79 -9.56 7.76
C LYS A 363 3.30 -11.01 7.76
N ALA A 364 2.75 -11.48 6.62
CA ALA A 364 2.47 -12.90 6.43
C ALA A 364 3.72 -13.79 6.59
N ASP A 365 4.93 -13.21 6.48
CA ASP A 365 6.23 -13.82 6.79
C ASP A 365 6.51 -14.06 8.29
N ASP A 366 5.77 -13.44 9.20
CA ASP A 366 6.05 -13.41 10.65
C ASP A 366 5.26 -14.52 11.38
N ILE A 367 5.73 -15.76 11.26
CA ILE A 367 5.03 -16.98 11.71
C ILE A 367 5.97 -17.95 12.46
N SER A 368 5.52 -18.46 13.60
CA SER A 368 6.13 -19.59 14.29
C SER A 368 5.43 -20.89 13.87
N LEU A 369 6.20 -21.94 13.54
CA LEU A 369 5.63 -23.25 13.22
C LEU A 369 4.92 -23.88 14.44
N ASP A 370 5.52 -23.72 15.61
CA ASP A 370 5.05 -24.34 16.86
C ASP A 370 3.76 -23.70 17.39
N GLU A 371 3.50 -22.43 17.03
CA GLU A 371 2.23 -21.73 17.30
C GLU A 371 1.19 -21.99 16.20
N ALA A 372 1.60 -22.09 14.94
CA ALA A 372 0.67 -22.23 13.81
C ALA A 372 0.11 -23.65 13.65
N ALA A 373 0.89 -24.69 13.97
CA ALA A 373 0.47 -26.08 13.79
C ALA A 373 -0.79 -26.45 14.61
N PRO A 374 -0.88 -26.11 15.92
CA PRO A 374 -2.07 -26.38 16.72
C PRO A 374 -3.27 -25.52 16.29
N SER A 375 -3.07 -24.21 16.11
CA SER A 375 -4.15 -23.27 15.78
C SER A 375 -4.83 -23.53 14.43
N LEU A 376 -4.18 -24.26 13.53
CA LEU A 376 -4.72 -24.64 12.22
C LEU A 376 -5.15 -26.12 12.13
N GLY A 377 -4.88 -26.94 13.15
CA GLY A 377 -5.11 -28.39 13.12
C GLY A 377 -4.17 -29.16 12.17
N ILE A 378 -3.04 -28.56 11.78
CA ILE A 378 -2.09 -29.12 10.79
C ILE A 378 -0.96 -29.91 11.48
N GLU A 379 -1.00 -30.05 12.81
CA GLU A 379 0.00 -30.75 13.66
C GLU A 379 0.51 -32.06 13.07
N ILE A 380 -0.37 -32.96 12.62
CA ILE A 380 -0.01 -34.29 12.12
C ILE A 380 0.85 -34.19 10.84
N LEU A 381 0.53 -33.24 9.95
CA LEU A 381 1.29 -33.03 8.70
C LEU A 381 2.63 -32.35 8.97
N ILE A 382 2.65 -31.36 9.87
CA ILE A 382 3.86 -30.63 10.25
C ILE A 382 4.82 -31.54 11.03
N ALA A 383 4.32 -32.36 11.96
CA ALA A 383 5.11 -33.36 12.68
C ALA A 383 5.74 -34.39 11.73
N LYS A 384 4.99 -34.85 10.71
CA LYS A 384 5.50 -35.79 9.70
C LYS A 384 6.61 -35.19 8.82
N GLU A 385 6.49 -33.93 8.40
CA GLU A 385 7.59 -33.26 7.68
C GLU A 385 8.76 -32.86 8.61
N GLN A 386 8.49 -32.59 9.89
CA GLN A 386 9.53 -32.38 10.91
C GLN A 386 10.33 -33.67 11.16
N GLU A 387 9.67 -34.83 11.23
CA GLU A 387 10.30 -36.15 11.27
C GLU A 387 11.17 -36.37 10.01
N ARG A 388 10.62 -36.20 8.81
CA ARG A 388 11.35 -36.31 7.53
C ARG A 388 12.56 -35.37 7.47
N LYS A 389 12.46 -34.15 7.98
CA LYS A 389 13.58 -33.22 8.15
C LYS A 389 14.65 -33.80 9.10
N THR A 390 14.29 -34.31 10.27
CA THR A 390 15.28 -34.88 11.21
C THR A 390 15.95 -36.14 10.67
N GLN A 391 15.22 -36.98 9.93
CA GLN A 391 15.78 -38.14 9.24
C GLN A 391 16.78 -37.71 8.16
N THR A 392 16.43 -36.71 7.34
CA THR A 392 17.34 -36.09 6.37
C THR A 392 18.59 -35.48 7.06
N GLU A 393 18.45 -34.93 8.26
CA GLU A 393 19.57 -34.40 9.05
C GLU A 393 20.50 -35.50 9.60
N LYS A 394 19.96 -36.65 10.03
CA LYS A 394 20.74 -37.85 10.40
C LYS A 394 21.53 -38.39 9.20
N GLU A 395 20.91 -38.48 8.03
CA GLU A 395 21.58 -38.93 6.79
C GLU A 395 22.69 -37.96 6.34
N ILE A 396 22.49 -36.64 6.49
CA ILE A 396 23.55 -35.65 6.28
C ILE A 396 24.69 -35.81 7.31
N GLY A 397 24.39 -36.25 8.54
CA GLY A 397 25.38 -36.60 9.57
C GLY A 397 26.27 -37.77 9.12
N GLY A 398 25.69 -38.96 8.99
CA GLY A 398 26.44 -40.17 8.63
C GLY A 398 27.20 -40.06 7.30
N LYS A 399 26.66 -39.33 6.30
CA LYS A 399 27.39 -39.09 5.04
C LYS A 399 28.55 -38.10 5.19
N LYS A 400 28.47 -37.11 6.10
CA LYS A 400 29.65 -36.28 6.45
C LYS A 400 30.72 -37.11 7.15
N GLU A 401 30.33 -37.95 8.11
CA GLU A 401 31.24 -38.82 8.86
C GLU A 401 32.00 -39.76 7.91
N ALA A 402 31.29 -40.36 6.95
CA ALA A 402 31.89 -41.16 5.87
C ALA A 402 32.85 -40.36 4.97
N VAL A 403 32.59 -39.08 4.71
CA VAL A 403 33.51 -38.19 3.99
C VAL A 403 34.77 -37.92 4.82
N THR A 404 34.63 -37.57 6.10
CA THR A 404 35.78 -37.31 6.99
C THR A 404 36.61 -38.56 7.29
N ALA A 405 36.04 -39.76 7.18
CA ALA A 405 36.78 -41.03 7.26
C ALA A 405 37.60 -41.33 5.99
N LEU A 406 37.15 -40.87 4.81
CA LEU A 406 37.88 -41.03 3.54
C LEU A 406 39.01 -40.01 3.36
N GLU A 407 38.91 -38.82 3.95
CA GLU A 407 39.92 -37.75 3.82
C GLU A 407 41.34 -38.15 4.33
N PRO A 408 41.55 -38.82 5.48
CA PRO A 408 42.87 -39.32 5.86
C PRO A 408 43.35 -40.48 4.97
N GLN A 409 42.45 -41.35 4.50
CA GLN A 409 42.79 -42.48 3.61
C GLN A 409 43.25 -42.00 2.22
N ILE A 410 42.59 -40.98 1.66
CA ILE A 410 43.02 -40.34 0.40
C ILE A 410 44.35 -39.61 0.58
N SER A 411 44.64 -39.11 1.79
CA SER A 411 45.89 -38.45 2.14
C SER A 411 47.06 -39.43 2.25
N SER A 412 46.89 -40.56 2.95
CA SER A 412 47.93 -41.60 3.02
C SER A 412 48.19 -42.25 1.65
N LEU A 413 47.14 -42.50 0.85
CA LEU A 413 47.27 -42.94 -0.55
C LEU A 413 47.92 -41.88 -1.47
N GLN A 414 47.97 -40.60 -1.06
CA GLN A 414 48.75 -39.57 -1.75
C GLN A 414 50.21 -39.58 -1.31
N GLU A 415 50.51 -39.82 -0.04
CA GLU A 415 51.87 -39.96 0.47
C GLU A 415 52.58 -41.22 -0.04
N THR A 416 51.91 -42.38 -0.09
CA THR A 416 52.48 -43.60 -0.69
C THR A 416 52.75 -43.41 -2.18
N LEU A 417 51.83 -42.78 -2.93
CA LEU A 417 52.01 -42.47 -4.34
C LEU A 417 53.17 -41.47 -4.57
N ASN A 418 53.40 -40.55 -3.63
CA ASN A 418 54.57 -39.65 -3.66
C ASN A 418 55.87 -40.40 -3.39
N ASN A 419 55.93 -41.27 -2.37
CA ASN A 419 57.08 -42.12 -2.07
C ASN A 419 57.44 -43.01 -3.27
N ILE A 420 56.50 -43.82 -3.76
CA ILE A 420 56.71 -44.68 -4.95
C ILE A 420 57.14 -43.83 -6.18
N SER A 421 56.74 -42.55 -6.25
CA SER A 421 57.17 -41.63 -7.32
C SER A 421 58.55 -41.00 -7.12
N ARG A 422 59.09 -40.96 -5.89
CA ARG A 422 60.51 -40.68 -5.62
C ARG A 422 61.33 -41.93 -5.93
N ASP A 423 60.96 -43.05 -5.35
CA ASP A 423 61.73 -44.31 -5.42
C ASP A 423 61.86 -44.76 -6.89
N ASN A 424 60.80 -44.65 -7.70
CA ASN A 424 60.84 -44.94 -9.14
C ASN A 424 61.77 -43.98 -9.93
N LYS A 425 61.98 -42.72 -9.49
CA LYS A 425 63.01 -41.83 -10.08
C LYS A 425 64.42 -42.27 -9.69
N GLU A 426 64.61 -42.69 -8.44
CA GLU A 426 65.91 -43.18 -7.94
C GLU A 426 66.32 -44.44 -8.68
N TRP A 427 65.43 -45.44 -8.80
CA TRP A 427 65.67 -46.65 -9.61
C TRP A 427 65.83 -46.36 -11.11
N GLN A 428 65.18 -45.34 -11.68
CA GLN A 428 65.48 -44.86 -13.05
C GLN A 428 66.89 -44.24 -13.18
N GLY A 429 67.38 -43.55 -12.13
CA GLY A 429 68.74 -43.03 -12.07
C GLY A 429 69.77 -44.17 -11.98
N LEU A 430 69.57 -45.10 -11.05
CA LEU A 430 70.42 -46.30 -10.89
C LEU A 430 70.51 -47.09 -12.20
N ARG A 431 69.38 -47.35 -12.86
CA ARG A 431 69.36 -48.07 -14.16
C ARG A 431 70.15 -47.35 -15.25
N LYS A 432 70.17 -46.01 -15.28
CA LYS A 432 71.02 -45.25 -16.22
C LYS A 432 72.50 -45.47 -15.93
N LEU A 433 72.92 -45.40 -14.66
CA LEU A 433 74.31 -45.62 -14.24
C LEU A 433 74.78 -47.05 -14.54
N VAL A 434 73.96 -48.06 -14.26
CA VAL A 434 74.25 -49.47 -14.61
C VAL A 434 74.33 -49.65 -16.13
N SER A 435 73.47 -48.98 -16.93
CA SER A 435 73.57 -49.00 -18.40
C SER A 435 74.80 -48.27 -18.97
N GLN A 436 75.55 -47.54 -18.14
CA GLN A 436 76.82 -46.91 -18.47
C GLN A 436 78.03 -47.73 -17.99
N GLY A 437 77.82 -48.95 -17.49
CA GLY A 437 78.87 -49.89 -17.07
C GLY A 437 79.42 -49.67 -15.67
N LEU A 438 78.82 -48.78 -14.87
CA LEU A 438 79.23 -48.53 -13.48
C LEU A 438 78.66 -49.61 -12.55
N ARG A 439 79.48 -50.12 -11.62
CA ARG A 439 78.99 -50.97 -10.52
C ARG A 439 78.19 -50.11 -9.54
N VAL A 440 76.96 -50.51 -9.24
CA VAL A 440 76.08 -49.81 -8.28
C VAL A 440 75.37 -50.84 -7.40
N VAL A 441 75.23 -50.51 -6.11
CA VAL A 441 74.56 -51.31 -5.07
C VAL A 441 73.13 -50.79 -4.87
N ALA A 442 72.22 -51.63 -4.38
CA ALA A 442 70.86 -51.24 -4.04
C ALA A 442 70.81 -50.18 -2.90
N PRO A 443 69.86 -49.24 -2.91
CA PRO A 443 69.70 -48.29 -1.79
C PRO A 443 69.34 -49.02 -0.49
N THR A 444 70.20 -48.92 0.52
CA THR A 444 69.97 -49.49 1.86
C THR A 444 68.77 -48.83 2.54
N THR A 445 67.71 -49.61 2.80
CA THR A 445 66.50 -49.14 3.48
C THR A 445 66.75 -48.92 4.97
N SER A 446 67.27 -47.74 5.32
CA SER A 446 67.44 -47.33 6.72
C SER A 446 66.08 -47.22 7.43
N PRO A 447 65.90 -47.78 8.65
CA PRO A 447 64.63 -47.69 9.37
C PRO A 447 64.31 -46.23 9.71
N GLN A 448 63.16 -45.74 9.25
CA GLN A 448 62.77 -44.34 9.44
C GLN A 448 62.46 -44.07 10.92
N LYS A 449 63.33 -43.32 11.60
CA LYS A 449 63.12 -42.86 12.98
C LYS A 449 61.75 -42.17 13.10
N ARG A 450 60.93 -42.64 14.05
CA ARG A 450 59.66 -42.00 14.45
C ARG A 450 59.87 -40.50 14.66
N LYS A 451 59.37 -39.66 13.75
CA LYS A 451 59.38 -38.20 13.92
C LYS A 451 58.28 -37.80 14.89
N HIS A 452 58.62 -37.74 16.17
CA HIS A 452 57.72 -37.30 17.23
C HIS A 452 57.43 -35.79 17.07
N SER A 453 56.37 -35.46 16.32
CA SER A 453 55.91 -34.08 16.14
C SER A 453 54.94 -33.68 17.25
N GLN A 454 55.47 -33.32 18.43
CA GLN A 454 54.69 -32.51 19.38
C GLN A 454 54.47 -31.10 18.79
N PRO A 455 53.32 -30.46 19.07
CA PRO A 455 53.02 -29.14 18.56
C PRO A 455 53.88 -28.07 19.24
N ARG A 456 54.47 -27.15 18.47
CA ARG A 456 54.99 -25.91 19.03
C ARG A 456 53.85 -24.92 19.23
N THR A 457 53.71 -24.46 20.46
CA THR A 457 52.88 -23.31 20.83
C THR A 457 53.33 -22.05 20.09
N ALA A 458 52.38 -21.24 19.63
CA ALA A 458 52.61 -19.82 19.39
C ALA A 458 52.27 -19.06 20.68
N GLU A 459 52.99 -17.97 20.96
CA GLU A 459 52.78 -17.14 22.14
C GLU A 459 51.72 -16.05 21.89
N GLU A 460 50.89 -15.82 22.92
CA GLU A 460 50.03 -14.65 23.15
C GLU A 460 48.90 -14.33 22.13
N SER A 461 47.76 -13.72 22.53
CA SER A 461 47.48 -12.99 23.78
C SER A 461 46.18 -13.39 24.52
N VAL A 462 46.37 -13.93 25.73
CA VAL A 462 45.59 -13.74 26.99
C VAL A 462 44.06 -13.53 26.97
N SER A 463 43.29 -14.49 27.53
CA SER A 463 42.30 -14.32 28.66
C SER A 463 41.13 -15.34 28.63
N ALA A 464 40.57 -15.88 29.74
CA ALA A 464 41.08 -16.17 31.09
C ALA A 464 40.08 -17.06 31.89
N LYS A 465 40.54 -18.14 32.55
CA LYS A 465 39.84 -18.95 33.61
C LYS A 465 38.62 -19.78 33.10
N LYS A 466 38.14 -20.86 33.75
CA LYS A 466 38.19 -21.31 35.16
C LYS A 466 37.81 -22.83 35.31
N VAL A 467 38.27 -23.52 36.38
CA VAL A 467 37.81 -24.86 36.91
C VAL A 467 38.24 -26.10 36.07
N LYS A 468 38.98 -27.13 36.57
CA LYS A 468 38.73 -28.25 37.55
C LYS A 468 37.72 -29.32 37.03
N LYS A 469 37.83 -30.64 37.30
CA LYS A 469 38.68 -31.48 38.19
C LYS A 469 38.90 -32.90 37.58
N GLU A 470 39.76 -33.75 38.15
CA GLU A 470 40.11 -35.13 37.69
C GLU A 470 39.03 -36.20 37.93
N PHE A 471 39.11 -37.33 37.21
CA PHE A 471 39.12 -38.68 37.82
C PHE A 471 39.72 -39.78 36.89
N GLU A 472 40.04 -40.96 37.46
CA GLU A 472 40.75 -42.10 36.85
C GLU A 472 39.91 -43.40 36.82
N SER A 473 40.18 -44.30 35.87
CA SER A 473 40.06 -45.79 35.90
C SER A 473 40.81 -46.32 34.64
N SER A 474 41.56 -47.43 34.61
CA SER A 474 41.27 -48.86 34.90
C SER A 474 40.24 -49.46 33.91
N ASP A 475 40.41 -50.69 33.36
CA ASP A 475 41.15 -51.88 33.82
C ASP A 475 41.70 -52.79 32.69
N ALA A 476 42.58 -53.75 33.09
CA ALA A 476 42.80 -55.15 32.63
C ALA A 476 43.10 -55.47 31.14
N ASP A 477 44.11 -56.29 30.78
CA ASP A 477 44.35 -57.75 31.00
C ASP A 477 43.36 -58.65 30.18
N ASP A 478 43.65 -59.84 29.64
CA ASP A 478 44.76 -60.82 29.66
C ASP A 478 44.67 -61.69 28.34
N THR A 479 45.33 -62.81 27.97
CA THR A 479 46.30 -63.81 28.53
C THR A 479 47.03 -64.53 27.35
N SER A 480 48.24 -65.10 27.55
CA SER A 480 48.78 -66.36 26.92
C SER A 480 49.02 -66.49 25.39
N ASP A 481 49.92 -67.35 24.86
CA ASP A 481 50.98 -68.18 25.48
C ASP A 481 52.13 -68.50 24.49
N GLU A 482 53.34 -68.50 25.03
CA GLU A 482 54.46 -69.46 24.91
C GLU A 482 54.72 -70.32 23.66
N SER A 483 55.98 -70.31 23.19
CA SER A 483 56.90 -71.48 23.28
C SER A 483 58.35 -71.13 22.85
N ASP A 484 59.34 -71.63 23.60
CA ASP A 484 60.78 -71.44 23.38
C ASP A 484 61.37 -72.32 22.25
N LEU A 485 62.52 -71.91 21.67
CA LEU A 485 63.85 -72.46 22.04
C LEU A 485 65.03 -72.01 21.14
N ASP A 486 66.19 -71.97 21.80
CA ASP A 486 67.58 -72.17 21.35
C ASP A 486 68.31 -71.18 20.42
N ASP A 487 69.58 -70.96 20.79
CA ASP A 487 70.60 -70.15 20.13
C ASP A 487 70.99 -70.67 18.73
N ASN A 488 71.56 -69.79 17.91
CA ASN A 488 72.98 -69.89 17.53
C ASN A 488 73.48 -68.52 17.04
N ASP A 489 74.67 -68.13 17.48
CA ASP A 489 75.44 -67.06 16.84
C ASP A 489 75.99 -67.58 15.50
N ASP A 490 75.66 -66.93 14.39
CA ASP A 490 76.50 -66.95 13.19
C ASP A 490 76.46 -65.59 12.50
N ALA A 491 77.60 -64.90 12.49
CA ALA A 491 77.75 -63.55 11.96
C ALA A 491 78.23 -63.60 10.51
N ASP A 492 77.32 -63.95 9.59
CA ASP A 492 77.65 -64.12 8.17
C ASP A 492 77.80 -62.78 7.42
N ASP A 493 78.85 -62.67 6.60
CA ASP A 493 79.28 -61.44 5.91
C ASP A 493 78.57 -61.29 4.56
N ASP A 494 77.29 -60.89 4.59
CA ASP A 494 76.44 -60.77 3.40
C ASP A 494 76.84 -59.55 2.52
N GLN A 495 77.92 -59.71 1.76
CA GLN A 495 78.54 -58.68 0.95
C GLN A 495 77.60 -58.15 -0.15
N PRO A 496 77.54 -56.82 -0.38
CA PRO A 496 76.54 -56.21 -1.25
C PRO A 496 76.65 -56.62 -2.73
N VAL A 497 75.76 -57.52 -3.15
CA VAL A 497 75.67 -58.03 -4.52
C VAL A 497 75.43 -56.88 -5.53
N PRO A 498 76.25 -56.75 -6.61
CA PRO A 498 76.10 -55.68 -7.59
C PRO A 498 74.87 -55.87 -8.48
N LEU A 499 74.12 -54.78 -8.72
CA LEU A 499 72.87 -54.81 -9.48
C LEU A 499 73.07 -55.10 -10.98
N THR A 500 72.39 -56.13 -11.49
CA THR A 500 72.28 -56.41 -12.93
C THR A 500 71.16 -55.61 -13.60
N LEU A 501 71.22 -55.52 -14.95
CA LEU A 501 70.23 -54.82 -15.78
C LEU A 501 68.82 -55.44 -15.73
N GLU A 502 68.71 -56.70 -15.32
CA GLU A 502 67.44 -57.44 -15.23
C GLU A 502 66.75 -57.16 -13.90
N VAL A 503 67.45 -57.28 -12.77
CA VAL A 503 66.93 -56.93 -11.43
C VAL A 503 66.48 -55.46 -11.37
N THR A 504 67.25 -54.54 -11.98
CA THR A 504 66.87 -53.11 -12.08
C THR A 504 65.73 -52.84 -13.06
N ARG A 505 65.35 -53.80 -13.90
CA ARG A 505 64.16 -53.74 -14.76
C ARG A 505 62.94 -54.27 -14.01
N GLU A 506 63.06 -55.43 -13.39
CA GLU A 506 61.96 -56.09 -12.65
C GLU A 506 61.43 -55.21 -11.52
N LYS A 507 62.32 -54.71 -10.64
CA LYS A 507 61.93 -53.77 -9.57
C LYS A 507 61.28 -52.49 -10.09
N LEU A 508 61.66 -52.03 -11.29
CA LEU A 508 61.12 -50.82 -11.90
C LEU A 508 59.75 -51.08 -12.54
N ASP A 509 59.50 -52.29 -13.05
CA ASP A 509 58.19 -52.73 -13.55
C ASP A 509 57.22 -53.10 -12.40
N GLU A 510 57.71 -53.64 -11.29
CA GLU A 510 57.01 -53.79 -10.01
C GLU A 510 56.58 -52.42 -9.43
N LEU A 511 57.50 -51.43 -9.40
CA LEU A 511 57.20 -50.05 -9.00
C LEU A 511 56.27 -49.32 -9.98
N LYS A 512 56.04 -49.83 -11.21
CA LYS A 512 54.97 -49.35 -12.10
C LYS A 512 53.64 -50.03 -11.76
N ALA A 513 53.64 -51.34 -11.48
CA ALA A 513 52.45 -52.10 -11.15
C ALA A 513 51.80 -51.61 -9.84
N THR A 514 52.57 -51.49 -8.77
CA THR A 514 52.12 -50.93 -7.48
C THR A 514 51.62 -49.50 -7.62
N LYS A 515 52.35 -48.64 -8.34
CA LYS A 515 51.92 -47.27 -8.67
C LYS A 515 50.62 -47.21 -9.46
N LYS A 516 50.35 -48.18 -10.34
CA LYS A 516 49.09 -48.30 -11.08
C LYS A 516 47.95 -48.70 -10.15
N ALA A 517 48.17 -49.67 -9.25
CA ALA A 517 47.19 -50.11 -8.27
C ALA A 517 46.78 -48.99 -7.30
N VAL A 518 47.74 -48.39 -6.60
CA VAL A 518 47.50 -47.27 -5.64
C VAL A 518 46.83 -46.07 -6.32
N LYS A 519 47.17 -45.79 -7.59
CA LYS A 519 46.52 -44.71 -8.36
C LYS A 519 45.05 -45.01 -8.65
N GLU A 520 44.71 -46.26 -8.96
CA GLU A 520 43.32 -46.66 -9.27
C GLU A 520 42.48 -46.77 -7.99
N GLU A 521 43.03 -47.33 -6.91
CA GLU A 521 42.42 -47.32 -5.57
C GLU A 521 42.10 -45.89 -5.10
N LYS A 522 43.09 -44.98 -5.17
CA LYS A 522 42.89 -43.57 -4.86
C LYS A 522 41.82 -42.91 -5.75
N LYS A 523 41.76 -43.27 -7.03
CA LYS A 523 40.74 -42.78 -7.98
C LYS A 523 39.33 -43.27 -7.61
N ILE A 524 39.19 -44.51 -7.17
CA ILE A 524 37.92 -45.06 -6.63
C ILE A 524 37.51 -44.29 -5.37
N MET A 525 38.43 -44.09 -4.41
CA MET A 525 38.14 -43.39 -3.16
C MET A 525 37.80 -41.90 -3.35
N VAL A 526 38.49 -41.21 -4.26
CA VAL A 526 38.15 -39.82 -4.66
C VAL A 526 36.80 -39.76 -5.37
N GLY A 527 36.48 -40.74 -6.23
CA GLY A 527 35.17 -40.87 -6.85
C GLY A 527 34.04 -41.02 -5.82
N ARG A 528 34.21 -41.94 -4.86
CA ARG A 528 33.28 -42.17 -3.75
C ARG A 528 33.10 -40.93 -2.87
N MET A 529 34.19 -40.22 -2.56
CA MET A 529 34.13 -38.93 -1.85
C MET A 529 33.37 -37.87 -2.65
N SER A 530 33.52 -37.82 -3.98
CA SER A 530 32.78 -36.88 -4.84
C SER A 530 31.28 -37.18 -4.86
N GLN A 531 30.91 -38.47 -5.00
CA GLN A 531 29.52 -38.93 -4.94
C GLN A 531 28.87 -38.56 -3.60
N LEU A 532 29.53 -38.85 -2.47
CA LEU A 532 29.03 -38.47 -1.15
C LEU A 532 28.89 -36.94 -0.99
N LYS A 533 29.82 -36.14 -1.53
CA LYS A 533 29.74 -34.68 -1.50
C LYS A 533 28.57 -34.14 -2.35
N GLU A 534 28.21 -34.81 -3.45
CA GLU A 534 27.02 -34.50 -4.26
C GLU A 534 25.71 -34.96 -3.60
N GLU A 535 25.67 -36.15 -3.00
CA GLU A 535 24.53 -36.62 -2.21
C GLU A 535 24.23 -35.69 -1.03
N ILE A 536 25.27 -35.25 -0.30
CA ILE A 536 25.15 -34.26 0.78
C ILE A 536 24.60 -32.93 0.25
N LYS A 537 24.96 -32.50 -0.97
CA LYS A 537 24.40 -31.30 -1.61
C LYS A 537 22.91 -31.48 -1.93
N ASN A 538 22.51 -32.65 -2.43
CA ASN A 538 21.12 -32.98 -2.75
C ASN A 538 20.25 -33.12 -1.49
N LEU A 539 20.72 -33.81 -0.45
CA LEU A 539 20.03 -33.90 0.85
C LEU A 539 19.91 -32.52 1.53
N ARG A 540 20.94 -31.66 1.45
CA ARG A 540 20.86 -30.28 1.95
C ARG A 540 19.79 -29.46 1.21
N LYS A 541 19.63 -29.68 -0.10
CA LYS A 541 18.56 -29.06 -0.89
C LYS A 541 17.19 -29.58 -0.45
N GLN A 542 16.99 -30.90 -0.42
CA GLN A 542 15.74 -31.53 0.04
C GLN A 542 15.33 -31.05 1.44
N ARG A 543 16.27 -30.95 2.39
CA ARG A 543 16.03 -30.38 3.73
C ARG A 543 15.56 -28.93 3.70
N SER A 544 16.13 -28.11 2.79
CA SER A 544 15.70 -26.72 2.59
C SER A 544 14.32 -26.64 1.95
N ASP A 545 14.02 -27.53 1.00
CA ASP A 545 12.74 -27.61 0.30
C ASP A 545 11.62 -28.07 1.26
N ILE A 546 11.88 -29.09 2.10
CA ILE A 546 11.00 -29.52 3.21
C ILE A 546 10.71 -28.35 4.16
N LYS A 547 11.75 -27.66 4.67
CA LYS A 547 11.54 -26.49 5.55
C LYS A 547 10.68 -25.41 4.87
N THR A 548 10.91 -25.17 3.58
CA THR A 548 10.17 -24.16 2.80
C THR A 548 8.70 -24.56 2.65
N ASN A 549 8.41 -25.82 2.32
CA ASN A 549 7.04 -26.32 2.23
C ASN A 549 6.31 -26.23 3.58
N MET A 550 6.93 -26.65 4.69
CA MET A 550 6.35 -26.51 6.04
C MET A 550 5.94 -25.05 6.35
N HIS A 551 6.77 -24.07 5.98
CA HIS A 551 6.40 -22.66 6.16
C HIS A 551 5.29 -22.24 5.20
N ARG A 552 5.28 -22.72 3.95
CA ARG A 552 4.21 -22.40 2.98
C ARG A 552 2.84 -22.85 3.47
N GLU A 553 2.71 -24.11 3.92
CA GLU A 553 1.43 -24.64 4.43
C GLU A 553 0.92 -23.83 5.63
N CYS A 554 1.80 -23.51 6.60
CA CYS A 554 1.44 -22.68 7.75
C CYS A 554 1.01 -21.26 7.36
N ILE A 555 1.72 -20.63 6.40
CA ILE A 555 1.38 -19.29 5.90
C ILE A 555 0.04 -19.32 5.15
N GLN A 556 -0.18 -20.30 4.27
CA GLN A 556 -1.43 -20.41 3.50
C GLN A 556 -2.62 -20.71 4.40
N GLY A 557 -2.51 -21.66 5.33
CA GLY A 557 -3.56 -21.95 6.32
C GLY A 557 -3.89 -20.72 7.19
N ARG A 558 -2.86 -20.03 7.70
CA ARG A 558 -3.06 -18.79 8.48
C ARG A 558 -3.68 -17.66 7.66
N ASN A 559 -3.26 -17.50 6.40
CA ASN A 559 -3.80 -16.48 5.50
C ASN A 559 -5.28 -16.73 5.21
N MET A 560 -5.69 -17.99 4.98
CA MET A 560 -7.09 -18.37 4.78
C MET A 560 -7.92 -18.15 6.06
N TYR A 561 -7.46 -18.64 7.21
CA TYR A 561 -8.13 -18.44 8.50
C TYR A 561 -8.32 -16.94 8.81
N SER A 562 -7.26 -16.13 8.64
CA SER A 562 -7.31 -14.69 8.88
C SER A 562 -8.26 -13.98 7.91
N ARG A 563 -8.30 -14.41 6.64
CA ARG A 563 -9.19 -13.85 5.62
C ARG A 563 -10.66 -14.05 6.00
N GLU A 564 -11.07 -15.27 6.33
CA GLU A 564 -12.47 -15.56 6.68
C GLU A 564 -12.86 -14.97 8.03
N ALA A 565 -11.98 -15.02 9.05
CA ALA A 565 -12.22 -14.37 10.34
C ALA A 565 -12.48 -12.86 10.20
N ILE A 566 -11.70 -12.15 9.35
CA ILE A 566 -11.88 -10.70 9.14
C ILE A 566 -13.18 -10.36 8.40
N LYS A 567 -13.62 -11.19 7.44
CA LYS A 567 -14.93 -11.04 6.79
C LYS A 567 -16.07 -11.20 7.80
N GLN A 568 -15.98 -12.23 8.66
CA GLN A 568 -16.97 -12.52 9.69
C GLN A 568 -17.02 -11.41 10.75
N ASP A 569 -15.87 -10.97 11.27
CA ASP A 569 -15.77 -9.84 12.21
C ASP A 569 -16.30 -8.52 11.61
N PHE A 570 -16.12 -8.30 10.30
CA PHE A 570 -16.67 -7.13 9.61
C PHE A 570 -18.19 -7.21 9.45
N ALA A 571 -18.73 -8.37 9.04
CA ALA A 571 -20.17 -8.62 8.94
C ALA A 571 -20.86 -8.50 10.31
N PHE A 572 -20.34 -9.19 11.33
CA PHE A 572 -20.81 -9.14 12.70
C PHE A 572 -20.71 -7.73 13.28
N GLY A 573 -19.57 -7.06 13.08
CA GLY A 573 -19.34 -5.70 13.56
C GLY A 573 -20.29 -4.66 12.92
N LEU A 574 -20.74 -4.87 11.69
CA LEU A 574 -21.79 -4.04 11.08
C LEU A 574 -23.18 -4.38 11.67
N LYS A 575 -23.50 -5.67 11.82
CA LYS A 575 -24.76 -6.13 12.42
C LYS A 575 -24.96 -5.63 13.85
N GLU A 576 -23.97 -5.82 14.72
CA GLU A 576 -23.93 -5.34 16.11
C GLU A 576 -24.23 -3.83 16.21
N PHE A 577 -23.60 -3.03 15.33
CA PHE A 577 -23.79 -1.59 15.30
C PHE A 577 -25.17 -1.18 14.78
N ASP A 578 -25.71 -1.90 13.80
CA ASP A 578 -27.07 -1.68 13.32
C ASP A 578 -28.13 -2.10 14.35
N GLU A 579 -27.86 -3.12 15.17
CA GLU A 579 -28.67 -3.53 16.31
C GLU A 579 -28.61 -2.50 17.46
N GLU A 580 -27.44 -1.93 17.80
CA GLU A 580 -27.30 -0.78 18.72
C GLU A 580 -28.17 0.40 18.26
N LEU A 581 -28.08 0.75 16.96
CA LEU A 581 -28.86 1.83 16.36
C LEU A 581 -30.38 1.58 16.39
N LEU A 582 -30.82 0.33 16.24
CA LEU A 582 -32.23 -0.04 16.29
C LEU A 582 -32.76 -0.03 17.74
N ALA A 583 -31.98 -0.54 18.70
CA ALA A 583 -32.34 -0.51 20.12
C ALA A 583 -32.52 0.94 20.64
N GLU A 584 -31.64 1.87 20.26
CA GLU A 584 -31.82 3.30 20.57
C GLU A 584 -33.04 3.96 19.90
N GLN A 585 -33.54 3.40 18.78
CA GLN A 585 -34.69 3.94 18.05
C GLN A 585 -36.04 3.36 18.50
N GLN A 586 -36.08 2.12 19.01
CA GLN A 586 -37.32 1.45 19.44
C GLN A 586 -37.98 2.11 20.67
N GLN A 587 -37.27 2.97 21.40
CA GLN A 587 -37.84 3.80 22.47
C GLN A 587 -38.93 4.77 21.97
N ASP A 588 -38.95 5.11 20.67
CA ASP A 588 -39.96 5.97 20.02
C ASP A 588 -41.08 5.17 19.30
N GLY A 589 -41.27 3.89 19.66
CA GLY A 589 -42.39 3.07 19.22
C GLY A 589 -42.14 2.24 17.93
N PRO A 590 -43.11 1.38 17.57
CA PRO A 590 -42.90 0.34 16.55
C PRO A 590 -42.78 0.93 15.14
N GLN A 591 -41.67 0.62 14.46
CA GLN A 591 -41.47 0.89 13.04
C GLN A 591 -41.29 -0.41 12.27
N GLN A 592 -41.80 -0.45 11.03
CA GLN A 592 -41.78 -1.64 10.19
C GLN A 592 -40.35 -2.09 9.89
N ALA A 593 -40.07 -3.38 10.00
CA ALA A 593 -38.85 -3.97 9.46
C ALA A 593 -38.79 -3.69 7.94
N GLN A 594 -37.71 -3.04 7.48
CA GLN A 594 -37.51 -2.70 6.07
C GLN A 594 -36.19 -3.31 5.58
N GLY A 595 -36.26 -4.42 4.84
CA GLY A 595 -35.11 -5.02 4.16
C GLY A 595 -34.10 -5.67 5.11
N GLU A 596 -34.16 -7.00 5.21
CA GLU A 596 -33.07 -7.78 5.80
C GLU A 596 -31.77 -7.49 5.03
N THR A 597 -30.85 -6.79 5.69
CA THR A 597 -29.58 -6.39 5.09
C THR A 597 -28.63 -7.58 5.21
N ASP A 598 -28.26 -8.17 4.08
CA ASP A 598 -27.39 -9.33 4.04
C ASP A 598 -25.94 -8.94 4.40
N TYR A 599 -25.65 -8.94 5.71
CA TYR A 599 -24.33 -8.66 6.26
C TYR A 599 -23.29 -9.71 5.83
N GLU A 600 -23.72 -10.95 5.55
CA GLU A 600 -22.83 -12.02 5.10
C GLU A 600 -22.37 -11.77 3.66
N GLN A 601 -23.25 -11.35 2.76
CA GLN A 601 -22.85 -10.85 1.44
C GLN A 601 -21.94 -9.61 1.55
N ILE A 602 -22.20 -8.69 2.47
CA ILE A 602 -21.31 -7.52 2.67
C ILE A 602 -19.92 -7.95 3.17
N GLY A 603 -19.84 -8.92 4.08
CA GLY A 603 -18.58 -9.51 4.55
C GLY A 603 -17.85 -10.29 3.45
N ASN A 604 -18.55 -11.15 2.71
CA ASN A 604 -17.99 -11.95 1.63
C ASN A 604 -17.45 -11.10 0.48
N ASN A 605 -18.06 -9.95 0.20
CA ASN A 605 -17.61 -8.99 -0.80
C ASN A 605 -16.46 -8.06 -0.32
N LEU A 606 -15.97 -8.19 0.92
CA LEU A 606 -14.82 -7.43 1.41
C LEU A 606 -13.50 -8.03 0.86
N PRO A 607 -12.71 -7.27 0.07
CA PRO A 607 -11.41 -7.77 -0.39
C PRO A 607 -10.40 -7.74 0.77
N VAL A 608 -9.88 -8.90 1.16
CA VAL A 608 -8.90 -9.08 2.24
C VAL A 608 -7.65 -9.78 1.70
N PHE A 609 -6.51 -9.10 1.73
CA PHE A 609 -5.22 -9.59 1.23
C PHE A 609 -4.22 -9.80 2.37
N CYS A 610 -3.48 -10.91 2.35
CA CYS A 610 -2.53 -11.34 3.38
C CYS A 610 -1.11 -11.40 2.79
N ILE A 611 -0.39 -10.27 2.87
CA ILE A 611 0.82 -9.98 2.10
C ILE A 611 2.13 -10.07 2.90
N SER A 612 3.22 -10.38 2.18
CA SER A 612 4.60 -10.20 2.66
C SER A 612 5.40 -9.26 1.74
N SER A 613 5.56 -8.00 2.16
CA SER A 613 6.43 -7.04 1.47
C SER A 613 7.90 -7.45 1.49
N ARG A 614 8.36 -8.20 2.51
CA ARG A 614 9.75 -8.68 2.59
C ARG A 614 9.98 -9.86 1.65
N GLY A 615 9.06 -10.84 1.64
CA GLY A 615 9.08 -11.95 0.69
C GLY A 615 9.09 -11.46 -0.76
N TYR A 616 8.20 -10.53 -1.11
CA TYR A 616 8.12 -9.96 -2.47
C TYR A 616 9.42 -9.27 -2.90
N GLN A 617 9.98 -8.39 -2.06
CA GLN A 617 11.21 -7.67 -2.41
C GLN A 617 12.42 -8.62 -2.50
N GLN A 618 12.51 -9.66 -1.66
CA GLN A 618 13.57 -10.68 -1.77
C GLN A 618 13.44 -11.56 -3.01
N LEU A 619 12.20 -11.90 -3.42
CA LEU A 619 11.94 -12.60 -4.69
C LEU A 619 12.17 -11.70 -5.93
N ARG A 620 12.18 -10.37 -5.75
CA ARG A 620 12.65 -9.37 -6.73
C ARG A 620 14.15 -9.08 -6.63
N ASP A 621 14.94 -9.95 -6.00
CA ASP A 621 16.41 -9.82 -5.83
C ASP A 621 16.86 -8.57 -5.04
N ARG A 622 15.95 -7.91 -4.30
CA ARG A 622 16.26 -6.73 -3.47
C ARG A 622 16.50 -7.13 -2.00
N MET A 623 16.95 -6.18 -1.19
CA MET A 623 17.15 -6.37 0.26
C MET A 623 18.08 -7.55 0.65
N LYS A 624 19.10 -7.84 -0.17
CA LYS A 624 20.03 -8.99 0.00
C LYS A 624 20.85 -9.02 1.31
N LYS A 625 20.73 -8.00 2.17
CA LYS A 625 21.36 -7.93 3.51
C LYS A 625 20.45 -8.44 4.63
N ASP A 626 19.15 -8.54 4.37
CA ASP A 626 18.17 -9.03 5.34
C ASP A 626 18.19 -10.55 5.44
N GLN A 627 17.73 -11.09 6.57
CA GLN A 627 17.50 -12.52 6.73
C GLN A 627 16.50 -13.03 5.67
N LYS A 628 16.85 -14.11 4.97
CA LYS A 628 15.99 -14.69 3.93
C LYS A 628 14.69 -15.22 4.54
N VAL A 629 13.56 -14.73 4.04
CA VAL A 629 12.21 -15.22 4.36
C VAL A 629 12.03 -16.64 3.80
N VAL A 630 11.34 -17.50 4.55
CA VAL A 630 11.10 -18.92 4.20
C VAL A 630 9.60 -19.14 4.07
N GLY A 631 9.17 -19.84 3.01
CA GLY A 631 7.77 -20.19 2.73
C GLY A 631 7.33 -19.79 1.32
N PHE A 632 7.64 -18.56 0.90
CA PHE A 632 7.32 -18.07 -0.44
C PHE A 632 8.26 -18.64 -1.51
N THR A 633 7.68 -19.04 -2.63
CA THR A 633 8.34 -19.68 -3.79
C THR A 633 8.00 -18.99 -5.11
N SER A 634 6.78 -18.48 -5.27
CA SER A 634 6.38 -17.59 -6.36
C SER A 634 6.13 -16.17 -5.86
N LEU A 635 6.04 -15.20 -6.79
CA LEU A 635 5.62 -13.83 -6.44
C LEU A 635 4.13 -13.78 -6.03
N GLU A 636 3.30 -14.66 -6.58
CA GLU A 636 1.87 -14.76 -6.25
C GLU A 636 1.65 -15.24 -4.81
N ASP A 637 2.54 -16.11 -4.29
CA ASP A 637 2.50 -16.60 -2.89
C ASP A 637 2.51 -15.42 -1.88
N THR A 638 2.99 -14.23 -2.29
CA THR A 638 3.09 -13.02 -1.45
C THR A 638 1.85 -12.12 -1.50
N GLU A 639 0.84 -12.48 -2.30
CA GLU A 639 -0.41 -11.77 -2.62
C GLU A 639 -0.29 -10.31 -3.14
N ILE A 640 0.93 -9.76 -3.26
CA ILE A 640 1.16 -8.39 -3.78
C ILE A 640 0.82 -8.22 -5.27
N PRO A 641 1.08 -9.18 -6.18
CA PRO A 641 0.59 -9.06 -7.56
C PRO A 641 -0.94 -9.12 -7.64
N GLY A 642 -1.60 -9.98 -6.85
CA GLY A 642 -3.06 -10.00 -6.73
C GLY A 642 -3.65 -8.65 -6.26
N LEU A 643 -3.03 -8.03 -5.25
CA LEU A 643 -3.40 -6.67 -4.81
C LEU A 643 -3.20 -5.62 -5.92
N ARG A 644 -2.11 -5.71 -6.70
CA ARG A 644 -1.88 -4.84 -7.87
C ARG A 644 -2.97 -5.05 -8.93
N HIS A 645 -3.31 -6.30 -9.26
CA HIS A 645 -4.30 -6.62 -10.28
C HIS A 645 -5.70 -6.11 -9.91
N HIS A 646 -6.19 -6.42 -8.70
CA HIS A 646 -7.45 -5.89 -8.17
C HIS A 646 -7.48 -4.34 -8.15
N THR A 647 -6.33 -3.69 -7.93
CA THR A 647 -6.23 -2.22 -7.99
C THR A 647 -6.36 -1.70 -9.43
N LEU A 648 -5.73 -2.38 -10.40
CA LEU A 648 -5.80 -2.04 -11.82
C LEU A 648 -7.19 -2.28 -12.39
N GLU A 649 -7.85 -3.38 -12.03
CA GLU A 649 -9.22 -3.73 -12.42
C GLU A 649 -10.23 -2.66 -12.00
N LEU A 650 -10.19 -2.24 -10.73
CA LEU A 650 -11.04 -1.17 -10.20
C LEU A 650 -10.77 0.18 -10.88
N ALA A 651 -9.51 0.50 -11.17
CA ALA A 651 -9.15 1.71 -11.91
C ALA A 651 -9.60 1.65 -13.37
N ALA A 652 -9.52 0.48 -14.01
CA ALA A 652 -9.95 0.25 -15.39
C ALA A 652 -11.48 0.39 -15.54
N ALA A 653 -12.28 -0.13 -14.60
CA ALA A 653 -13.73 0.04 -14.61
C ALA A 653 -14.14 1.53 -14.55
N ILE A 654 -13.47 2.33 -13.71
CA ILE A 654 -13.72 3.77 -13.57
C ILE A 654 -13.22 4.54 -14.79
N GLN A 655 -12.04 4.21 -15.33
CA GLN A 655 -11.56 4.75 -16.60
C GLN A 655 -12.54 4.46 -17.74
N ALA A 656 -13.00 3.21 -17.89
CA ALA A 656 -13.90 2.82 -18.96
C ALA A 656 -15.23 3.59 -18.89
N SER A 657 -15.78 3.78 -17.68
CA SER A 657 -16.94 4.64 -17.47
C SER A 657 -16.70 6.10 -17.91
N HIS A 658 -15.58 6.70 -17.47
CA HIS A 658 -15.20 8.07 -17.83
C HIS A 658 -14.96 8.25 -19.34
N PHE A 659 -14.23 7.32 -19.96
CA PHE A 659 -13.88 7.35 -21.38
C PHE A 659 -15.06 7.03 -22.29
N ARG A 660 -16.01 6.17 -21.89
CA ARG A 660 -17.28 5.97 -22.61
C ARG A 660 -18.16 7.21 -22.56
N HIS A 661 -18.24 7.90 -21.41
CA HIS A 661 -18.97 9.17 -21.31
C HIS A 661 -18.35 10.22 -22.25
N HIS A 662 -17.03 10.35 -22.27
CA HIS A 662 -16.35 11.29 -23.16
C HIS A 662 -16.61 10.99 -24.65
N LEU A 663 -16.54 9.71 -25.07
CA LEU A 663 -16.93 9.31 -26.44
C LEU A 663 -18.40 9.60 -26.75
N SER A 664 -19.33 9.37 -25.82
CA SER A 664 -20.76 9.67 -26.01
C SER A 664 -21.00 11.16 -26.25
N GLU A 665 -20.34 12.04 -25.49
CA GLU A 665 -20.43 13.49 -25.71
C GLU A 665 -19.77 13.95 -27.02
N ILE A 666 -18.67 13.29 -27.45
CA ILE A 666 -18.07 13.53 -28.77
C ILE A 666 -19.03 13.08 -29.88
N CYS A 667 -19.60 11.87 -29.82
CA CYS A 667 -20.62 11.42 -30.77
C CYS A 667 -21.80 12.39 -30.82
N ARG A 668 -22.31 12.83 -29.67
CA ARG A 668 -23.42 13.80 -29.57
C ARG A 668 -23.09 15.14 -30.23
N LEU A 669 -21.83 15.58 -30.18
CA LEU A 669 -21.38 16.79 -30.88
C LEU A 669 -21.27 16.54 -32.40
N LEU A 670 -20.64 15.43 -32.82
CA LEU A 670 -20.47 15.08 -34.23
C LEU A 670 -21.82 14.90 -34.93
N SER A 671 -22.77 14.16 -34.36
CA SER A 671 -24.11 14.01 -34.94
C SER A 671 -24.88 15.34 -35.03
N ALA A 672 -24.58 16.32 -34.16
CA ALA A 672 -25.16 17.65 -34.22
C ALA A 672 -24.49 18.58 -35.27
N LEU A 673 -23.28 18.25 -35.72
CA LEU A 673 -22.61 18.87 -36.87
C LEU A 673 -23.08 18.22 -38.18
N ASP A 674 -23.16 16.88 -38.24
CA ASP A 674 -23.68 16.13 -39.39
C ASP A 674 -25.12 16.51 -39.71
N LEU A 675 -25.99 16.63 -38.69
CA LEU A 675 -27.37 17.12 -38.90
C LEU A 675 -27.42 18.55 -39.47
N PHE A 676 -26.45 19.40 -39.15
CA PHE A 676 -26.37 20.76 -39.70
C PHE A 676 -25.91 20.74 -41.17
N VAL A 677 -24.91 19.92 -41.51
CA VAL A 677 -24.44 19.75 -42.90
C VAL A 677 -25.54 19.11 -43.76
N ALA A 678 -26.17 18.03 -43.28
CA ALA A 678 -27.27 17.35 -43.97
C ALA A 678 -28.51 18.25 -44.13
N GLY A 679 -28.80 19.10 -43.14
CA GLY A 679 -29.88 20.09 -43.22
C GLY A 679 -29.72 21.06 -44.38
N GLY A 680 -28.49 21.42 -44.76
CA GLY A 680 -28.20 22.21 -45.96
C GLY A 680 -28.66 21.56 -47.26
N ALA A 681 -28.55 20.22 -47.36
CA ALA A 681 -28.96 19.46 -48.54
C ALA A 681 -30.46 19.10 -48.54
N ALA A 682 -31.07 18.88 -47.37
CA ALA A 682 -32.47 18.46 -47.23
C ALA A 682 -33.50 19.57 -47.59
N ASN A 683 -33.11 20.84 -47.51
CA ASN A 683 -34.01 21.99 -47.72
C ASN A 683 -34.61 22.15 -49.13
N LEU A 684 -34.15 21.34 -50.10
CA LEU A 684 -34.51 21.44 -51.52
C LEU A 684 -35.87 20.81 -51.90
N LYS A 685 -36.52 20.02 -51.03
CA LYS A 685 -37.70 19.20 -51.41
C LYS A 685 -39.09 19.73 -51.03
N LEU A 686 -39.21 20.80 -50.21
CA LEU A 686 -40.51 21.30 -49.71
C LEU A 686 -40.80 22.75 -50.15
N SER A 687 -42.07 23.07 -50.37
CA SER A 687 -42.54 24.45 -50.59
C SER A 687 -42.45 25.28 -49.31
N ASP A 688 -42.19 26.58 -49.42
CA ASP A 688 -41.98 27.44 -48.24
C ASP A 688 -43.24 27.57 -47.36
N LYS A 689 -44.43 27.40 -47.95
CA LYS A 689 -45.69 27.31 -47.21
C LYS A 689 -45.78 26.03 -46.37
N GLU A 690 -45.30 24.91 -46.90
CA GLU A 690 -45.26 23.61 -46.21
C GLU A 690 -44.17 23.61 -45.13
N LYS A 691 -42.98 24.14 -45.44
CA LYS A 691 -41.90 24.37 -44.48
C LYS A 691 -42.41 25.13 -43.26
N LYS A 692 -43.09 26.27 -43.47
CA LYS A 692 -43.63 27.09 -42.37
C LYS A 692 -44.65 26.31 -41.53
N GLN A 693 -45.55 25.57 -42.16
CA GLN A 693 -46.57 24.79 -41.46
C GLN A 693 -45.97 23.64 -40.63
N GLU A 694 -44.94 22.95 -41.15
CA GLU A 694 -44.19 21.94 -40.39
C GLU A 694 -43.36 22.58 -39.26
N THR A 695 -42.71 23.73 -39.47
CA THR A 695 -41.97 24.41 -38.37
C THR A 695 -42.89 24.85 -37.24
N GLU A 696 -44.04 25.46 -37.54
CA GLU A 696 -45.03 25.82 -36.51
C GLU A 696 -45.55 24.59 -35.74
N ASN A 697 -45.73 23.46 -36.42
CA ASN A 697 -46.17 22.21 -35.79
C ASN A 697 -45.04 21.52 -35.00
N LEU A 698 -43.78 21.67 -35.41
CA LEU A 698 -42.59 21.25 -34.67
C LEU A 698 -42.45 22.06 -33.37
N GLU A 699 -42.56 23.39 -33.45
CA GLU A 699 -42.52 24.29 -32.29
C GLU A 699 -43.63 23.95 -31.28
N LYS A 700 -44.87 23.73 -31.74
CA LYS A 700 -45.99 23.31 -30.88
C LYS A 700 -45.72 21.95 -30.20
N SER A 701 -45.23 20.95 -30.94
CA SER A 701 -44.87 19.64 -30.37
C SER A 701 -43.69 19.71 -29.39
N LEU A 702 -42.68 20.52 -29.68
CA LEU A 702 -41.49 20.68 -28.84
C LEU A 702 -41.80 21.49 -27.57
N ALA A 703 -42.66 22.51 -27.65
CA ALA A 703 -43.19 23.20 -26.49
C ALA A 703 -44.02 22.26 -25.59
N LYS A 704 -44.84 21.39 -26.18
CA LYS A 704 -45.60 20.36 -25.43
C LYS A 704 -44.66 19.35 -24.72
N LEU A 705 -43.61 18.89 -25.40
CA LEU A 705 -42.58 18.05 -24.79
C LEU A 705 -41.86 18.77 -23.64
N GLY A 706 -41.49 20.04 -23.84
CA GLY A 706 -40.86 20.87 -22.82
C GLY A 706 -41.72 21.03 -21.57
N ALA A 707 -43.02 21.32 -21.74
CA ALA A 707 -43.97 21.40 -20.63
C ALA A 707 -44.09 20.07 -19.87
N ALA A 708 -44.23 18.94 -20.58
CA ALA A 708 -44.32 17.62 -19.95
C ALA A 708 -43.03 17.24 -19.19
N LEU A 709 -41.85 17.56 -19.74
CA LEU A 709 -40.57 17.35 -19.05
C LEU A 709 -40.47 18.20 -17.78
N VAL A 710 -40.88 19.48 -17.84
CA VAL A 710 -40.92 20.37 -16.66
C VAL A 710 -41.89 19.86 -15.60
N GLU A 711 -43.05 19.32 -15.98
CA GLU A 711 -44.02 18.73 -15.05
C GLU A 711 -43.43 17.51 -14.33
N VAL A 712 -42.84 16.57 -15.07
CA VAL A 712 -42.23 15.35 -14.50
C VAL A 712 -41.03 15.69 -13.60
N ILE A 713 -40.19 16.66 -13.99
CA ILE A 713 -39.09 17.16 -13.16
C ILE A 713 -39.65 17.80 -11.88
N THR A 714 -40.67 18.65 -11.98
CA THR A 714 -41.28 19.33 -10.83
C THR A 714 -41.90 18.32 -9.86
N ARG A 715 -42.57 17.29 -10.36
CA ARG A 715 -43.11 16.18 -9.56
C ARG A 715 -41.99 15.39 -8.87
N CYS A 716 -40.89 15.09 -9.56
CA CYS A 716 -39.74 14.45 -8.91
C CYS A 716 -39.14 15.35 -7.81
N MET A 717 -39.04 16.66 -8.04
CA MET A 717 -38.57 17.62 -7.03
C MET A 717 -39.49 17.68 -5.80
N THR A 718 -40.82 17.65 -5.97
CA THR A 718 -41.74 17.65 -4.82
C THR A 718 -41.70 16.33 -4.05
N GLU A 719 -41.65 15.18 -4.74
CA GLU A 719 -41.46 13.86 -4.11
C GLU A 719 -40.15 13.80 -3.30
N CYS A 720 -39.03 14.27 -3.87
CA CYS A 720 -37.74 14.34 -3.16
C CYS A 720 -37.79 15.29 -1.95
N ASN A 721 -38.43 16.46 -2.08
CA ASN A 721 -38.64 17.39 -0.97
C ASN A 721 -39.48 16.78 0.16
N VAL A 722 -40.49 15.95 -0.16
CA VAL A 722 -41.29 15.24 0.85
C VAL A 722 -40.43 14.19 1.59
N ILE A 723 -39.58 13.43 0.88
CA ILE A 723 -38.64 12.49 1.50
C ILE A 723 -37.68 13.22 2.46
N VAL A 724 -37.03 14.30 2.00
CA VAL A 724 -36.10 15.09 2.82
C VAL A 724 -36.80 15.71 4.04
N LYS A 725 -37.98 16.32 3.88
CA LYS A 725 -38.72 16.91 5.01
C LYS A 725 -39.20 15.85 6.01
N LYS A 726 -39.78 14.74 5.54
CA LYS A 726 -40.44 13.73 6.39
C LYS A 726 -39.46 12.76 7.04
N ARG A 727 -38.44 12.27 6.33
CA ARG A 727 -37.46 11.29 6.86
C ARG A 727 -36.17 11.91 7.39
N ILE A 728 -35.65 12.99 6.79
CA ILE A 728 -34.39 13.62 7.27
C ILE A 728 -34.70 14.72 8.29
N LEU A 729 -35.35 15.81 7.89
CA LEU A 729 -35.49 16.99 8.75
C LEU A 729 -36.31 16.72 10.02
N LYS A 730 -37.47 16.03 9.93
CA LYS A 730 -38.27 15.69 11.12
C LYS A 730 -37.50 14.82 12.12
N LYS A 731 -36.80 13.77 11.66
CA LYS A 731 -35.99 12.89 12.52
C LYS A 731 -34.71 13.55 13.04
N THR A 732 -34.15 14.52 12.30
CA THR A 732 -33.06 15.37 12.81
C THR A 732 -33.56 16.26 13.95
N GLY A 733 -34.80 16.77 13.86
CA GLY A 733 -35.45 17.51 14.94
C GLY A 733 -35.68 16.67 16.21
N THR A 734 -36.25 15.47 16.09
CA THR A 734 -36.46 14.58 17.26
C THR A 734 -35.12 14.11 17.85
N GLY A 735 -34.16 13.73 17.00
CA GLY A 735 -32.81 13.38 17.43
C GLY A 735 -32.07 14.53 18.11
N ALA A 736 -32.36 15.79 17.76
CA ALA A 736 -31.79 16.97 18.42
C ALA A 736 -32.39 17.23 19.81
N SER A 737 -33.68 16.95 20.02
CA SER A 737 -34.30 16.99 21.37
C SER A 737 -33.67 15.92 22.28
N ASN A 738 -33.67 14.67 21.81
CA ASN A 738 -33.09 13.53 22.53
C ASN A 738 -31.59 13.74 22.86
N ALA A 739 -30.83 14.32 21.92
CA ALA A 739 -29.45 14.73 22.16
C ALA A 739 -29.32 15.89 23.17
N SER A 740 -30.24 16.87 23.17
CA SER A 740 -30.26 17.97 24.14
C SER A 740 -30.63 17.51 25.55
N GLU A 741 -31.51 16.53 25.69
CA GLU A 741 -31.89 15.90 26.96
C GLU A 741 -30.71 15.09 27.53
N LYS A 742 -30.07 14.26 26.68
CA LYS A 742 -28.87 13.47 27.06
C LYS A 742 -27.61 14.33 27.22
N ALA A 743 -27.57 15.57 26.71
CA ALA A 743 -26.40 16.43 26.76
C ALA A 743 -25.97 16.78 28.19
N THR A 744 -26.91 17.07 29.08
CA THR A 744 -26.62 17.44 30.47
C THR A 744 -25.94 16.30 31.22
N SER A 745 -26.56 15.11 31.20
CA SER A 745 -26.00 13.90 31.82
C SER A 745 -24.63 13.52 31.20
N THR A 746 -24.47 13.66 29.88
CA THR A 746 -23.18 13.45 29.19
C THR A 746 -22.10 14.42 29.68
N ALA A 747 -22.46 15.69 29.90
CA ALA A 747 -21.54 16.74 30.34
C ALA A 747 -21.20 16.66 31.84
N GLU A 748 -22.11 16.16 32.67
CA GLU A 748 -21.89 15.82 34.07
C GLU A 748 -20.98 14.60 34.23
N GLY A 749 -21.22 13.56 33.42
CA GLY A 749 -20.39 12.35 33.37
C GLY A 749 -18.90 12.63 33.10
N TRP A 750 -18.55 13.72 32.41
CA TRP A 750 -17.15 14.14 32.22
C TRP A 750 -16.39 14.37 33.53
N GLY A 751 -17.08 14.74 34.62
CA GLY A 751 -16.49 14.96 35.95
C GLY A 751 -16.45 13.72 36.86
N ALA A 752 -16.98 12.58 36.41
CA ALA A 752 -17.03 11.36 37.21
C ALA A 752 -15.64 10.72 37.43
N LYS A 753 -15.58 9.69 38.27
CA LYS A 753 -14.39 8.82 38.35
C LYS A 753 -14.14 8.16 37.00
N HIS A 754 -12.87 7.97 36.66
CA HIS A 754 -12.43 7.35 35.40
C HIS A 754 -13.11 6.02 35.09
N ASP A 755 -13.28 5.19 36.11
CA ASP A 755 -13.80 3.83 35.98
C ASP A 755 -15.33 3.79 35.88
N ALA A 756 -15.99 4.95 36.08
CA ALA A 756 -17.39 5.23 35.74
C ALA A 756 -17.51 6.02 34.42
N GLY A 757 -16.48 5.98 33.54
CA GLY A 757 -16.46 6.65 32.24
C GLY A 757 -16.01 8.12 32.26
N GLY A 758 -15.66 8.68 33.42
CA GLY A 758 -15.28 10.08 33.56
C GLY A 758 -13.94 10.46 32.91
N LEU A 759 -13.81 11.72 32.50
CA LEU A 759 -12.59 12.20 31.85
C LEU A 759 -11.51 12.47 32.91
N ARG A 760 -10.37 11.77 32.83
CA ARG A 760 -9.19 12.09 33.66
C ARG A 760 -8.90 13.58 33.62
N TYR A 761 -8.59 14.21 34.76
CA TYR A 761 -8.43 15.67 34.86
C TYR A 761 -7.53 16.27 33.77
N MET A 762 -6.40 15.63 33.43
CA MET A 762 -5.51 16.10 32.35
C MET A 762 -6.16 16.05 30.96
N THR A 763 -7.00 15.04 30.69
CA THR A 763 -7.83 14.96 29.48
C THR A 763 -8.87 16.09 29.48
N TYR A 764 -9.59 16.31 30.59
CA TYR A 764 -10.58 17.38 30.70
C TYR A 764 -9.96 18.78 30.53
N LYS A 765 -8.85 19.06 31.23
CA LYS A 765 -8.02 20.26 31.12
C LYS A 765 -7.61 20.53 29.67
N ALA A 766 -7.17 19.49 28.94
CA ALA A 766 -6.83 19.58 27.53
C ALA A 766 -8.06 19.81 26.61
N THR A 767 -9.20 19.16 26.87
CA THR A 767 -10.47 19.40 26.15
C THR A 767 -10.95 20.84 26.30
N CYS A 768 -10.88 21.41 27.50
CA CYS A 768 -11.24 22.82 27.74
C CYS A 768 -10.24 23.78 27.07
N ARG A 769 -8.92 23.50 27.15
CA ARG A 769 -7.92 24.29 26.42
C ARG A 769 -8.18 24.28 24.92
N ARG A 770 -8.38 23.10 24.32
CA ARG A 770 -8.65 22.93 22.88
C ARG A 770 -10.13 23.05 22.50
N LEU A 771 -10.89 23.83 23.27
CA LEU A 771 -12.24 24.30 22.90
C LEU A 771 -13.16 23.18 22.40
N GLY A 772 -13.15 22.04 23.12
CA GLY A 772 -14.10 20.93 22.93
C GLY A 772 -13.59 19.81 22.05
N VAL A 773 -12.32 19.86 21.61
CA VAL A 773 -11.77 18.89 20.65
C VAL A 773 -10.43 18.31 21.14
N PHE A 774 -10.49 17.33 22.04
CA PHE A 774 -9.32 16.57 22.50
C PHE A 774 -9.67 15.09 22.67
N LYS A 775 -8.92 14.17 22.03
CA LYS A 775 -9.10 12.71 22.09
C LYS A 775 -10.56 12.21 21.97
N GLY A 776 -11.38 12.86 21.14
CA GLY A 776 -12.80 12.52 20.94
C GLY A 776 -13.75 12.95 22.07
N ALA A 777 -13.23 13.52 23.16
CA ALA A 777 -14.03 13.96 24.31
C ALA A 777 -14.86 15.21 24.01
N ALA A 778 -15.98 15.33 24.72
CA ALA A 778 -16.98 16.40 24.64
C ALA A 778 -17.72 16.51 23.29
N GLY A 779 -17.15 17.15 22.27
CA GLY A 779 -17.86 17.50 21.04
C GLY A 779 -18.50 16.29 20.31
N PRO A 780 -17.72 15.25 19.96
CA PRO A 780 -18.25 14.04 19.33
C PRO A 780 -19.22 13.23 20.20
N GLN A 781 -19.07 13.28 21.54
CA GLN A 781 -19.94 12.56 22.47
C GLN A 781 -21.35 13.15 22.49
N LEU A 782 -21.48 14.47 22.52
CA LEU A 782 -22.77 15.17 22.39
C LEU A 782 -23.44 14.93 21.02
N LEU A 783 -22.66 14.58 20.00
CA LEU A 783 -23.16 14.28 18.66
C LEU A 783 -23.55 12.79 18.46
N LYS A 784 -23.12 11.85 19.33
CA LYS A 784 -23.47 10.41 19.20
C LYS A 784 -24.99 10.19 19.20
N PRO A 785 -25.81 10.74 20.14
CA PRO A 785 -27.26 10.48 20.17
C PRO A 785 -28.02 11.00 18.94
N LEU A 786 -27.71 12.23 18.48
CA LEU A 786 -28.33 12.81 17.27
C LEU A 786 -28.04 11.95 16.04
N LYS A 787 -26.79 11.49 15.90
CA LYS A 787 -26.42 10.60 14.80
C LYS A 787 -27.04 9.22 14.94
N HIS A 788 -27.13 8.66 16.14
CA HIS A 788 -27.74 7.35 16.35
C HIS A 788 -29.21 7.34 15.94
N HIS A 789 -29.96 8.37 16.38
CA HIS A 789 -31.37 8.53 16.01
C HIS A 789 -31.60 8.82 14.52
N THR A 790 -30.64 9.41 13.80
CA THR A 790 -30.80 9.78 12.38
C THR A 790 -30.19 8.79 11.38
N ALA A 791 -29.26 7.92 11.80
CA ALA A 791 -28.48 7.08 10.89
C ALA A 791 -29.34 6.24 9.92
N HIS A 792 -30.30 5.46 10.42
CA HIS A 792 -31.16 4.60 9.58
C HIS A 792 -32.06 5.41 8.62
N ALA A 793 -32.62 6.52 9.11
CA ALA A 793 -33.47 7.40 8.29
C ALA A 793 -32.69 8.14 7.20
N TRP A 794 -31.43 8.48 7.47
CA TRP A 794 -30.50 9.09 6.51
C TRP A 794 -30.07 8.09 5.44
N ASP A 795 -29.67 6.89 5.86
CA ASP A 795 -29.18 5.82 4.98
C ASP A 795 -30.27 5.38 3.98
N SER A 796 -31.46 5.08 4.47
CA SER A 796 -32.65 4.73 3.67
C SER A 796 -33.01 5.82 2.65
N ALA A 797 -32.90 7.10 3.03
CA ALA A 797 -33.20 8.22 2.14
C ALA A 797 -32.16 8.38 1.01
N PHE A 798 -30.87 8.34 1.33
CA PHE A 798 -29.79 8.63 0.36
C PHE A 798 -29.28 7.42 -0.43
N ARG A 799 -29.38 6.18 0.08
CA ARG A 799 -29.02 4.96 -0.68
C ARG A 799 -30.14 4.45 -1.57
N LEU A 800 -31.38 4.47 -1.07
CA LEU A 800 -32.51 3.81 -1.72
C LEU A 800 -33.50 4.82 -2.29
N GLN A 801 -34.21 5.56 -1.44
CA GLN A 801 -35.43 6.26 -1.85
C GLN A 801 -35.18 7.43 -2.83
N LEU A 802 -34.16 8.26 -2.60
CA LEU A 802 -33.87 9.36 -3.52
C LEU A 802 -33.24 8.87 -4.85
N PRO A 803 -32.26 7.93 -4.88
CA PRO A 803 -31.81 7.31 -6.13
C PRO A 803 -32.91 6.60 -6.91
N GLU A 804 -33.83 5.90 -6.25
CA GLU A 804 -35.00 5.27 -6.89
C GLU A 804 -35.84 6.33 -7.64
N LYS A 805 -36.16 7.45 -7.00
CA LYS A 805 -36.92 8.55 -7.62
C LYS A 805 -36.18 9.21 -8.79
N LEU A 806 -34.86 9.37 -8.71
CA LEU A 806 -34.04 9.83 -9.84
C LEU A 806 -34.05 8.83 -11.01
N LYS A 807 -34.06 7.51 -10.72
CA LYS A 807 -34.20 6.46 -11.74
C LYS A 807 -35.59 6.45 -12.37
N THR A 808 -36.66 6.66 -11.59
CA THR A 808 -38.03 6.85 -12.09
C THR A 808 -38.14 8.09 -12.99
N LEU A 809 -37.50 9.20 -12.61
CA LEU A 809 -37.41 10.42 -13.43
C LEU A 809 -36.72 10.14 -14.77
N ALA A 810 -35.53 9.53 -14.78
CA ALA A 810 -34.81 9.22 -16.01
C ALA A 810 -35.62 8.30 -16.95
N THR A 811 -36.27 7.28 -16.39
CA THR A 811 -37.17 6.38 -17.15
C THR A 811 -38.38 7.14 -17.71
N SER A 812 -38.98 8.04 -16.92
CA SER A 812 -40.13 8.85 -17.36
C SER A 812 -39.75 9.83 -18.48
N MET A 813 -38.59 10.48 -18.38
CA MET A 813 -38.07 11.39 -19.42
C MET A 813 -37.75 10.63 -20.72
N LYS A 814 -37.19 9.42 -20.61
CA LYS A 814 -36.99 8.52 -21.75
C LYS A 814 -38.31 8.20 -22.46
N HIS A 815 -39.35 7.79 -21.72
CA HIS A 815 -40.66 7.51 -22.31
C HIS A 815 -41.32 8.72 -22.98
N LEU A 816 -41.18 9.94 -22.42
CA LEU A 816 -41.66 11.17 -23.07
C LEU A 816 -40.95 11.44 -24.41
N ILE A 817 -39.65 11.18 -24.48
CA ILE A 817 -38.85 11.37 -25.70
C ILE A 817 -39.12 10.26 -26.72
N ASP A 818 -39.33 9.01 -26.30
CA ASP A 818 -39.78 7.92 -27.16
C ASP A 818 -41.16 8.20 -27.77
N ALA A 819 -42.12 8.68 -26.96
CA ALA A 819 -43.44 9.07 -27.44
C ALA A 819 -43.40 10.27 -28.41
N PHE A 820 -42.52 11.24 -28.18
CA PHE A 820 -42.26 12.34 -29.12
C PHE A 820 -41.61 11.84 -30.42
N HIS A 821 -40.69 10.87 -30.35
CA HIS A 821 -40.03 10.33 -31.54
C HIS A 821 -41.03 9.63 -32.46
N GLU A 822 -41.83 8.69 -31.94
CA GLU A 822 -42.82 7.98 -32.76
C GLU A 822 -43.86 8.96 -33.37
N GLN A 823 -44.27 10.02 -32.65
CA GLN A 823 -45.14 11.09 -33.20
C GLN A 823 -44.49 11.93 -34.32
N MET A 824 -43.15 11.92 -34.44
CA MET A 824 -42.42 12.64 -35.48
C MET A 824 -42.00 11.75 -36.65
N LYS A 825 -41.74 10.47 -36.38
CA LYS A 825 -41.23 9.43 -37.31
C LYS A 825 -42.05 9.29 -38.59
N ASP A 826 -43.37 9.39 -38.48
CA ASP A 826 -44.31 9.21 -39.61
C ASP A 826 -44.60 10.50 -40.39
N ARG A 827 -43.99 11.63 -40.05
CA ARG A 827 -44.23 12.90 -40.76
C ARG A 827 -43.58 12.93 -42.15
N ARG A 828 -44.32 13.48 -43.13
CA ARG A 828 -43.88 13.60 -44.53
C ARG A 828 -42.47 14.20 -44.68
N PHE A 829 -42.12 15.22 -43.92
CA PHE A 829 -40.77 15.82 -43.93
C PHE A 829 -39.64 14.82 -43.60
N LEU A 830 -39.85 13.85 -42.70
CA LEU A 830 -38.86 12.83 -42.34
C LEU A 830 -38.97 11.56 -43.19
N VAL A 831 -40.12 11.33 -43.84
CA VAL A 831 -40.34 10.20 -44.75
C VAL A 831 -39.88 10.52 -46.20
N GLN A 832 -39.90 11.78 -46.62
CA GLN A 832 -39.50 12.22 -47.97
C GLN A 832 -38.04 12.67 -48.09
N ASN A 833 -37.39 12.95 -46.96
CA ASN A 833 -35.93 13.10 -46.91
C ASN A 833 -35.27 11.73 -46.81
N ASN A 834 -34.14 11.56 -47.50
CA ASN A 834 -33.47 10.26 -47.65
C ASN A 834 -33.11 9.66 -46.28
N ASP A 835 -32.99 8.33 -46.21
CA ASP A 835 -32.79 7.56 -44.97
C ASP A 835 -31.64 8.05 -44.07
N ILE A 836 -30.65 8.73 -44.65
CA ILE A 836 -29.58 9.47 -43.94
C ILE A 836 -30.14 10.39 -42.84
N VAL A 837 -31.20 11.17 -43.10
CA VAL A 837 -31.77 12.10 -42.10
C VAL A 837 -32.47 11.34 -40.98
N LYS A 838 -33.14 10.23 -41.32
CA LYS A 838 -33.82 9.32 -40.38
C LYS A 838 -32.81 8.61 -39.47
N ASP A 839 -31.71 8.11 -40.05
CA ASP A 839 -30.60 7.48 -39.34
C ASP A 839 -29.87 8.47 -38.41
N ILE A 840 -29.55 9.69 -38.88
CA ILE A 840 -28.97 10.75 -38.04
C ILE A 840 -29.90 11.08 -36.85
N ILE A 841 -31.22 11.14 -37.05
CA ILE A 841 -32.18 11.40 -35.96
C ILE A 841 -32.24 10.22 -34.97
N VAL A 842 -32.22 8.97 -35.45
CA VAL A 842 -32.16 7.77 -34.58
C VAL A 842 -30.86 7.75 -33.76
N LYS A 843 -29.71 8.04 -34.38
CA LYS A 843 -28.41 8.14 -33.71
C LYS A 843 -28.37 9.29 -32.69
N LEU A 844 -28.92 10.45 -33.03
CA LEU A 844 -29.06 11.57 -32.10
C LEU A 844 -29.94 11.20 -30.90
N LEU A 845 -31.04 10.47 -31.12
CA LEU A 845 -31.91 9.98 -30.03
C LEU A 845 -31.25 8.92 -29.16
N ALA A 846 -30.42 8.04 -29.72
CA ALA A 846 -29.59 7.12 -28.94
C ALA A 846 -28.62 7.91 -28.02
N ALA A 847 -27.90 8.88 -28.56
CA ALA A 847 -26.99 9.74 -27.79
C ALA A 847 -27.74 10.57 -26.71
N GLN A 848 -28.95 11.07 -26.98
CA GLN A 848 -29.77 11.77 -25.98
C GLN A 848 -30.25 10.82 -24.86
N LYS A 849 -30.58 9.55 -25.18
CA LYS A 849 -30.95 8.53 -24.18
C LYS A 849 -29.76 8.14 -23.30
N GLU A 850 -28.57 7.95 -23.88
CA GLU A 850 -27.33 7.75 -23.14
C GLU A 850 -27.04 8.92 -22.19
N ASN A 851 -27.14 10.16 -22.70
CA ASN A 851 -26.87 11.36 -21.90
C ASN A 851 -27.88 11.50 -20.74
N LEU A 852 -29.17 11.20 -20.94
CA LEU A 852 -30.16 11.21 -19.84
C LEU A 852 -29.87 10.15 -18.75
N VAL A 853 -29.36 8.97 -19.12
CA VAL A 853 -28.88 7.97 -18.15
C VAL A 853 -27.63 8.49 -17.43
N HIS A 854 -26.69 9.12 -18.15
CA HIS A 854 -25.50 9.73 -17.54
C HIS A 854 -25.85 10.85 -16.57
N ILE A 855 -26.72 11.79 -16.95
CA ILE A 855 -27.23 12.88 -16.10
C ILE A 855 -27.90 12.29 -14.85
N GLY A 856 -28.70 11.22 -14.99
CA GLY A 856 -29.29 10.52 -13.84
C GLY A 856 -28.22 10.01 -12.85
N ASN A 857 -27.19 9.34 -13.36
CA ASN A 857 -26.07 8.83 -12.57
C ASN A 857 -25.24 9.96 -11.94
N GLU A 858 -25.01 11.06 -12.66
CA GLU A 858 -24.28 12.22 -12.14
C GLU A 858 -25.08 12.97 -11.06
N GLN A 859 -26.38 13.16 -11.24
CA GLN A 859 -27.24 13.73 -10.20
C GLN A 859 -27.30 12.82 -8.97
N GLN A 860 -27.30 11.50 -9.14
CA GLN A 860 -27.16 10.55 -8.03
C GLN A 860 -25.82 10.72 -7.29
N ARG A 861 -24.70 10.87 -8.00
CA ARG A 861 -23.38 11.17 -7.40
C ARG A 861 -23.39 12.50 -6.64
N MET A 862 -23.87 13.58 -7.28
CA MET A 862 -23.98 14.91 -6.66
C MET A 862 -24.85 14.90 -5.41
N LEU A 863 -25.96 14.15 -5.42
CA LEU A 863 -26.84 13.97 -4.28
C LEU A 863 -26.11 13.26 -3.13
N GLN A 864 -25.38 12.17 -3.42
CA GLN A 864 -24.58 11.48 -2.41
C GLN A 864 -23.50 12.40 -1.83
N GLU A 865 -22.72 13.10 -2.66
CA GLU A 865 -21.72 14.06 -2.19
C GLU A 865 -22.32 15.18 -1.32
N SER A 866 -23.51 15.68 -1.69
CA SER A 866 -24.25 16.69 -0.93
C SER A 866 -24.71 16.16 0.42
N GLY A 867 -25.20 14.91 0.48
CA GLY A 867 -25.54 14.22 1.73
C GLY A 867 -24.31 14.03 2.63
N LYS A 868 -23.19 13.57 2.07
CA LYS A 868 -21.90 13.43 2.79
C LYS A 868 -21.43 14.78 3.36
N HIS A 869 -21.59 15.86 2.60
CA HIS A 869 -21.24 17.20 3.07
C HIS A 869 -22.18 17.67 4.20
N ALA A 870 -23.50 17.54 4.03
CA ALA A 870 -24.49 17.98 5.01
C ALA A 870 -24.31 17.32 6.38
N ASN A 871 -24.10 16.00 6.44
CA ASN A 871 -23.79 15.29 7.70
C ASN A 871 -22.54 15.85 8.40
N ARG A 872 -21.52 16.24 7.63
CA ARG A 872 -20.27 16.80 8.17
C ARG A 872 -20.43 18.23 8.73
N LEU A 873 -21.55 18.92 8.48
CA LEU A 873 -21.83 20.25 9.05
C LEU A 873 -22.32 20.21 10.51
N PHE A 874 -22.85 19.09 11.01
CA PHE A 874 -23.36 18.99 12.38
C PHE A 874 -22.28 19.21 13.46
N GLY A 875 -21.05 18.72 13.23
CA GLY A 875 -19.94 18.85 14.18
C GLY A 875 -19.52 20.30 14.43
N PRO A 876 -19.13 21.07 13.39
CA PRO A 876 -18.71 22.46 13.54
C PRO A 876 -19.79 23.36 14.15
N ALA A 877 -21.07 23.09 13.89
CA ALA A 877 -22.19 23.82 14.47
C ALA A 877 -22.23 23.67 16.00
N ILE A 878 -22.19 22.43 16.52
CA ILE A 878 -22.16 22.17 17.98
C ILE A 878 -20.90 22.79 18.59
N GLN A 879 -19.73 22.60 17.98
CA GLN A 879 -18.47 23.16 18.49
C GLN A 879 -18.54 24.68 18.64
N THR A 880 -19.10 25.38 17.64
CA THR A 880 -19.25 26.85 17.65
C THR A 880 -20.10 27.31 18.84
N SER A 881 -21.21 26.62 19.11
CA SER A 881 -22.08 26.89 20.27
C SER A 881 -21.42 26.59 21.63
N MET A 882 -20.45 25.67 21.70
CA MET A 882 -19.72 25.35 22.94
C MET A 882 -18.60 26.35 23.27
N LEU A 883 -18.13 27.16 22.31
CA LEU A 883 -17.02 28.12 22.50
C LEU A 883 -17.17 29.03 23.74
N PRO A 884 -18.35 29.62 24.06
CA PRO A 884 -18.49 30.51 25.22
C PRO A 884 -18.34 29.80 26.57
N ALA A 885 -18.83 28.56 26.68
CA ALA A 885 -18.74 27.79 27.93
C ALA A 885 -17.30 27.32 28.20
N LEU A 886 -16.63 26.83 27.16
CA LEU A 886 -15.27 26.26 27.27
C LEU A 886 -14.21 27.35 27.43
N SER A 887 -14.37 28.51 26.79
CA SER A 887 -13.49 29.66 27.01
C SER A 887 -13.60 30.26 28.42
N ARG A 888 -14.79 30.22 29.05
CA ARG A 888 -14.97 30.57 30.47
C ARG A 888 -14.24 29.57 31.39
N ARG A 889 -14.48 28.26 31.24
CA ARG A 889 -13.79 27.24 32.07
C ARG A 889 -12.26 27.22 31.84
N SER A 890 -11.77 27.56 30.64
CA SER A 890 -10.33 27.72 30.36
C SER A 890 -9.66 28.92 31.06
N ARG A 891 -10.41 29.81 31.73
CA ARG A 891 -9.88 30.96 32.49
C ARG A 891 -10.06 30.83 34.01
N MET A 892 -10.82 29.84 34.48
CA MET A 892 -10.99 29.60 35.92
C MET A 892 -9.76 28.87 36.45
N ILE A 893 -8.99 29.55 37.30
CA ILE A 893 -8.03 28.92 38.21
C ILE A 893 -8.83 28.03 39.17
N PRO A 894 -8.45 26.78 39.41
CA PRO A 894 -9.03 26.01 40.51
C PRO A 894 -8.59 26.64 41.83
N ILE A 895 -9.49 27.35 42.49
CA ILE A 895 -9.33 27.73 43.90
C ILE A 895 -9.68 26.48 44.71
N THR A 896 -8.62 25.73 45.06
CA THR A 896 -8.58 24.58 46.00
C THR A 896 -9.71 23.57 45.84
#